data_AF-A0A352JH81-F1
#
_entry.id   AF-A0A352JH81-F1
#
_cell.length_a   1.000
_cell.length_b   1.000
_cell.length_c   1.000
_cell.angle_alpha   90.00
_cell.angle_beta   90.00
_cell.angle_gamma   90.00
#
_symmetry.space_group_name_H-M   'P 1'
#
loop_
_entity.id
_entity.type
_entity.pdbx_description
1 polymer ?
#
loop_
_entity_poly.entity_id
_entity_poly.type
_entity_poly.pdbx_seq_one_letter_code
_entity_poly.pdbx_strand_id
1 'polypeptide(L)'
;GIMLLEWIAVLAIGKFKLQAVSLGDGSSPHPLSQSENPHFQAWRDSAWHIGTSLAALSYILLWNAVIEGQKIGASSELLFSSYWGVAWLSVPLSLTFLGTWREFANRDLAIKLSIAGLAIAQFLTWADDSTRLIGLGVAFALMLVNTRRSISLLITLNTVGYGLIFIAAILWKFKAGDGQIAQFSFGITGLIVSVLLIYVLNHWLKYRRDRHVPDLNLSLNQSYAQAFDIWSALISAGLLILQSVLAISVFAYNQDDQLFVNLLPSTILVTLGLIYRVWQSNTYPPFWTEWGIAWSIELITSGAIAVFNGSAIELAIANLALGFFTQLLGDWWMQHTGDGKNKGEYPISWDLVPLIYGVMGSLFRIGNFSGLTGLFSLSTSLIGIGIGRRASQENPLFKALTYLSMAIATFSAYELLFYQMVSSFKGGSLGDGLVVLAILACAIAYAYQIFSDWIMPYLRLSKHEISISAHLHWTTSALFLISASLYQPSTTGGLIGGGLAIALATYAIMQGRSPLTSLVKGGKEEVSIDKGDLDGEAIWIYTGITTSIGAITYFIFFAFPNPWLIANVIKPYAAAIACLISLMLYLPHWEEWEWNEQPWYNSALALPLIFVFISQSQIATSCLVIVGIFYTIYAKVKEQIRFTYITLFLWDWAIFAYLQPVELLTSLRFLINICVFGFSGLYFAHVEPNLQTLYRRDLRHTIRSLASGGMGLVAFLHSFTNPSIAFTTWILSFAFIIAGLALRIRAYLFMGTLTFILLVLTQAVILVTQYSFLMWTLGILAGIGFILVAANFEVRRDRILALFRTVAIELESWE
;
A
#
# COMPACT_ATOMS: atom_id res chain seq x y z
N GLY A 1 1.33 -65.70 36.90
CA GLY A 1 1.63 -66.99 37.55
C GLY A 1 1.93 -68.07 36.53
N ILE A 2 0.89 -68.68 35.96
CA ILE A 2 1.00 -69.82 35.02
C ILE A 2 1.75 -69.47 33.73
N MET A 3 1.47 -68.32 33.09
CA MET A 3 2.25 -67.86 31.92
C MET A 3 3.75 -67.67 32.19
N LEU A 4 4.11 -67.22 33.40
CA LEU A 4 5.51 -66.97 33.76
C LEU A 4 6.26 -68.29 33.96
N LEU A 5 5.58 -69.31 34.51
CA LEU A 5 6.05 -70.69 34.60
C LEU A 5 6.20 -71.33 33.22
N GLU A 6 5.25 -71.14 32.31
CA GLU A 6 5.34 -71.65 30.93
C GLU A 6 6.45 -70.98 30.11
N TRP A 7 6.65 -69.67 30.28
CA TRP A 7 7.76 -68.95 29.64
C TRP A 7 9.13 -69.37 30.18
N ILE A 8 9.27 -69.57 31.49
CA ILE A 8 10.48 -70.13 32.10
C ILE A 8 10.73 -71.56 31.60
N ALA A 9 9.69 -72.37 31.42
CA ALA A 9 9.80 -73.72 30.87
C ALA A 9 10.31 -73.71 29.42
N VAL A 10 9.79 -72.83 28.56
CA VAL A 10 10.27 -72.68 27.17
C VAL A 10 11.75 -72.22 27.13
N LEU A 11 12.14 -71.27 27.99
CA LEU A 11 13.53 -70.80 28.11
C LEU A 11 14.48 -71.87 28.66
N ALA A 12 14.03 -72.67 29.64
CA ALA A 12 14.81 -73.76 30.23
C ALA A 12 15.02 -74.92 29.25
N ILE A 13 13.97 -75.32 28.53
CA ILE A 13 14.01 -76.46 27.58
C ILE A 13 14.91 -76.13 26.37
N GLY A 14 14.92 -74.88 25.90
CA GLY A 14 15.81 -74.45 24.82
C GLY A 14 17.29 -74.51 25.17
N LYS A 15 17.69 -74.22 26.42
CA LYS A 15 19.09 -74.24 26.87
C LYS A 15 19.64 -75.66 27.07
N PHE A 16 18.80 -76.60 27.53
CA PHE A 16 19.22 -77.97 27.79
C PHE A 16 19.51 -78.79 26.53
N LYS A 17 18.91 -78.45 25.38
CA LYS A 17 19.09 -79.24 24.15
C LYS A 17 20.36 -78.89 23.36
N LEU A 18 20.88 -77.67 23.47
CA LEU A 18 22.12 -77.26 22.78
C LEU A 18 23.40 -77.74 23.49
N GLN A 19 23.40 -77.81 24.82
CA GLN A 19 24.49 -78.47 25.54
C GLN A 19 24.56 -79.98 25.26
N ALA A 20 23.43 -80.61 24.93
CA ALA A 20 23.42 -82.02 24.51
C ALA A 20 23.92 -82.25 23.08
N VAL A 21 23.85 -81.25 22.19
CA VAL A 21 24.36 -81.35 20.80
C VAL A 21 25.85 -80.98 20.71
N SER A 22 26.37 -80.12 21.60
CA SER A 22 27.79 -79.74 21.65
C SER A 22 28.71 -80.78 22.32
N LEU A 23 28.15 -81.84 22.91
CA LEU A 23 28.91 -82.96 23.51
C LEU A 23 28.97 -84.19 22.58
N GLY A 24 28.50 -84.07 21.33
CA GLY A 24 28.60 -85.09 20.30
C GLY A 24 29.93 -85.03 19.55
N ASP A 25 30.69 -86.11 19.73
CA ASP A 25 32.03 -86.44 19.26
C ASP A 25 32.45 -85.93 17.86
N GLY A 26 33.72 -85.54 17.76
CA GLY A 26 34.35 -85.05 16.55
C GLY A 26 34.86 -86.18 15.68
N SER A 27 34.25 -86.41 14.52
CA SER A 27 34.95 -86.86 13.31
C SER A 27 34.01 -86.93 12.11
N SER A 28 34.52 -86.43 10.98
CA SER A 28 34.10 -86.61 9.58
C SER A 28 33.37 -85.44 8.88
N PRO A 29 33.80 -85.05 7.66
CA PRO A 29 33.30 -83.88 6.95
C PRO A 29 32.35 -84.28 5.80
N HIS A 30 31.05 -84.09 5.98
CA HIS A 30 30.10 -84.00 4.86
C HIS A 30 28.91 -83.11 5.23
N PRO A 31 28.49 -82.16 4.36
CA PRO A 31 27.39 -81.25 4.65
C PRO A 31 26.06 -81.96 4.33
N LEU A 32 25.47 -82.63 5.33
CA LEU A 32 24.08 -83.04 5.26
C LEU A 32 23.21 -81.88 5.76
N SER A 33 22.39 -81.36 4.85
CA SER A 33 21.26 -80.47 5.15
C SER A 33 20.38 -81.13 6.21
N GLN A 34 20.49 -80.68 7.46
CA GLN A 34 19.52 -81.02 8.50
C GLN A 34 18.18 -80.38 8.13
N SER A 35 17.24 -81.19 7.63
CA SER A 35 15.84 -80.80 7.53
C SER A 35 15.27 -80.68 8.95
N GLU A 36 14.95 -79.46 9.40
CA GLU A 36 14.21 -79.25 10.64
C GLU A 36 12.89 -80.05 10.61
N ASN A 37 12.55 -80.73 11.72
CA ASN A 37 11.33 -81.52 11.83
C ASN A 37 10.08 -80.59 11.75
N PRO A 38 9.19 -80.76 10.75
CA PRO A 38 8.09 -79.82 10.49
C PRO A 38 7.08 -79.71 11.65
N HIS A 39 6.90 -80.78 12.44
CA HIS A 39 6.02 -80.75 13.62
C HIS A 39 6.57 -79.86 14.73
N PHE A 40 7.89 -79.81 14.89
CA PHE A 40 8.53 -78.96 15.90
C PHE A 40 8.48 -77.48 15.50
N GLN A 41 8.62 -77.21 14.20
CA GLN A 41 8.49 -75.86 13.64
C GLN A 41 7.05 -75.33 13.81
N ALA A 42 6.04 -76.15 13.48
CA ALA A 42 4.63 -75.79 13.69
C ALA A 42 4.28 -75.55 15.17
N TRP A 43 4.79 -76.37 16.09
CA TRP A 43 4.59 -76.17 17.53
C TRP A 43 5.22 -74.86 18.01
N ARG A 44 6.47 -74.60 17.62
CA ARG A 44 7.18 -73.36 17.94
C ARG A 44 6.43 -72.11 17.45
N ASP A 45 5.94 -72.15 16.21
CA ASP A 45 5.23 -71.02 15.61
C ASP A 45 3.86 -70.81 16.27
N SER A 46 3.13 -71.89 16.58
CA SER A 46 1.87 -71.82 17.31
C SER A 46 2.04 -71.23 18.73
N ALA A 47 3.07 -71.65 19.46
CA ALA A 47 3.38 -71.15 20.80
C ALA A 47 3.80 -69.67 20.77
N TRP A 48 4.54 -69.25 19.75
CA TRP A 48 4.91 -67.85 19.53
C TRP A 48 3.68 -66.96 19.31
N HIS A 49 2.78 -67.35 18.39
CA HIS A 49 1.58 -66.57 18.09
C HIS A 49 0.59 -66.55 19.27
N ILE A 50 0.31 -67.70 19.89
CA ILE A 50 -0.58 -67.76 21.06
C ILE A 50 0.00 -66.96 22.23
N GLY A 51 1.30 -67.12 22.52
CA GLY A 51 1.97 -66.42 23.60
C GLY A 51 2.00 -64.89 23.41
N THR A 52 2.22 -64.42 22.18
CA THR A 52 2.19 -62.98 21.86
C THR A 52 0.78 -62.41 21.90
N SER A 53 -0.24 -63.12 21.42
CA SER A 53 -1.65 -62.72 21.53
C SER A 53 -2.13 -62.64 22.98
N LEU A 54 -1.79 -63.63 23.80
CA LEU A 54 -2.09 -63.63 25.25
C LEU A 54 -1.37 -62.49 25.97
N ALA A 55 -0.11 -62.23 25.63
CA ALA A 55 0.62 -61.10 26.19
C ALA A 55 -0.05 -59.76 25.82
N ALA A 56 -0.45 -59.56 24.57
CA ALA A 56 -1.18 -58.36 24.14
C ALA A 56 -2.51 -58.18 24.88
N LEU A 57 -3.32 -59.25 24.99
CA LEU A 57 -4.57 -59.24 25.76
C LEU A 57 -4.34 -58.89 27.24
N SER A 58 -3.27 -59.41 27.85
CA SER A 58 -2.94 -59.13 29.24
C SER A 58 -2.62 -57.65 29.50
N TYR A 59 -1.96 -56.96 28.57
CA TYR A 59 -1.72 -55.52 28.67
C TYR A 59 -3.02 -54.71 28.61
N ILE A 60 -3.97 -55.10 27.75
CA ILE A 60 -5.29 -54.43 27.65
C ILE A 60 -6.08 -54.60 28.95
N LEU A 61 -6.10 -55.81 29.51
CA LEU A 61 -6.79 -56.10 30.76
C LEU A 61 -6.18 -55.34 31.95
N LEU A 62 -4.84 -55.33 32.05
CA LEU A 62 -4.15 -54.61 33.12
C LEU A 62 -4.34 -53.09 33.00
N TRP A 63 -4.35 -52.53 31.79
CA TRP A 63 -4.60 -51.11 31.57
C TRP A 63 -6.01 -50.69 31.99
N ASN A 64 -7.04 -51.47 31.61
CA ASN A 64 -8.42 -51.21 32.04
C ASN A 64 -8.56 -51.28 33.57
N ALA A 65 -7.89 -52.25 34.21
CA ALA A 65 -7.90 -52.37 35.66
C ALA A 65 -7.27 -51.14 36.36
N VAL A 66 -6.20 -50.57 35.81
CA VAL A 66 -5.58 -49.34 36.33
C VAL A 66 -6.54 -48.14 36.21
N ILE A 67 -7.25 -48.00 35.08
CA ILE A 67 -8.20 -46.90 34.85
C ILE A 67 -9.42 -47.00 35.77
N GLU A 68 -10.01 -48.19 35.90
CA GLU A 68 -11.16 -48.41 36.78
C GLU A 68 -10.80 -48.19 38.25
N GLY A 69 -9.60 -48.62 38.67
CA GLY A 69 -9.08 -48.37 40.02
C GLY A 69 -8.98 -46.88 40.35
N GLN A 70 -8.55 -46.03 39.41
CA GLN A 70 -8.48 -44.58 39.62
C GLN A 70 -9.85 -43.90 39.74
N LYS A 71 -10.87 -44.37 39.03
CA LYS A 71 -12.23 -43.76 39.05
C LYS A 71 -12.99 -44.01 40.35
N ILE A 72 -12.69 -45.10 41.04
CA ILE A 72 -13.48 -45.54 42.20
C ILE A 72 -12.99 -44.90 43.52
N GLY A 73 -11.86 -44.18 43.52
CA GLY A 73 -11.37 -43.43 44.68
C GLY A 73 -11.15 -44.27 45.94
N ALA A 74 -11.10 -45.61 45.80
CA ALA A 74 -11.04 -46.52 46.93
C ALA A 74 -9.60 -46.71 47.41
N SER A 75 -9.38 -46.38 48.68
CA SER A 75 -8.18 -46.63 49.48
C SER A 75 -7.94 -48.11 49.80
N SER A 76 -8.49 -49.05 49.03
CA SER A 76 -8.28 -50.47 49.23
C SER A 76 -6.99 -50.93 48.57
N GLU A 77 -5.95 -51.14 49.37
CA GLU A 77 -4.64 -51.72 49.01
C GLU A 77 -4.72 -53.08 48.28
N LEU A 78 -5.91 -53.70 48.20
CA LEU A 78 -6.12 -55.05 47.67
C LEU A 78 -6.61 -55.13 46.21
N LEU A 79 -6.97 -54.02 45.57
CA LEU A 79 -7.41 -54.02 44.17
C LEU A 79 -6.49 -53.13 43.32
N PHE A 80 -5.52 -53.79 42.68
CA PHE A 80 -4.60 -53.29 41.64
C PHE A 80 -3.54 -52.30 42.11
N SER A 81 -2.56 -52.82 42.84
CA SER A 81 -1.33 -52.08 43.11
C SER A 81 -0.51 -51.87 41.82
N SER A 82 0.00 -50.66 41.62
CA SER A 82 0.87 -50.27 40.50
C SER A 82 2.07 -51.23 40.28
N TYR A 83 2.41 -52.03 41.29
CA TYR A 83 3.44 -53.07 41.23
C TYR A 83 3.14 -54.21 40.23
N TRP A 84 1.88 -54.47 39.88
CA TRP A 84 1.54 -55.42 38.82
C TRP A 84 2.04 -54.93 37.45
N GLY A 85 2.01 -53.62 37.20
CA GLY A 85 2.61 -53.02 36.00
C GLY A 85 4.11 -53.27 35.94
N VAL A 86 4.80 -53.14 37.08
CA VAL A 86 6.24 -53.46 37.20
C VAL A 86 6.51 -54.94 36.97
N ALA A 87 5.71 -55.83 37.57
CA ALA A 87 5.86 -57.28 37.38
C ALA A 87 5.71 -57.69 35.91
N TRP A 88 4.87 -56.97 35.15
CA TRP A 88 4.63 -57.23 33.74
C TRP A 88 5.71 -56.68 32.79
N LEU A 89 6.72 -55.96 33.30
CA LEU A 89 7.97 -55.71 32.55
C LEU A 89 8.74 -57.00 32.23
N SER A 90 8.35 -58.13 32.86
CA SER A 90 8.83 -59.47 32.51
C SER A 90 8.64 -59.80 31.02
N VAL A 91 7.53 -59.38 30.39
CA VAL A 91 7.27 -59.64 28.96
C VAL A 91 8.31 -59.00 28.03
N PRO A 92 8.53 -57.66 28.04
CA PRO A 92 9.57 -57.05 27.21
C PRO A 92 10.98 -57.50 27.60
N LEU A 93 11.22 -57.86 28.87
CA LEU A 93 12.51 -58.43 29.30
C LEU A 93 12.76 -59.80 28.66
N SER A 94 11.78 -60.70 28.67
CA SER A 94 11.86 -62.01 28.02
C SER A 94 11.98 -61.90 26.50
N LEU A 95 11.27 -60.97 25.86
CA LEU A 95 11.38 -60.70 24.43
C LEU A 95 12.76 -60.13 24.05
N THR A 96 13.32 -59.25 24.87
CA THR A 96 14.70 -58.76 24.70
C THR A 96 15.70 -59.90 24.80
N PHE A 97 15.54 -60.79 25.79
CA PHE A 97 16.40 -61.97 25.95
C PHE A 97 16.35 -62.88 24.72
N LEU A 98 15.15 -63.25 24.23
CA LEU A 98 14.99 -64.02 23.00
C LEU A 98 15.63 -63.31 21.80
N GLY A 99 15.48 -61.99 21.70
CA GLY A 99 16.11 -61.14 20.68
C GLY A 99 17.65 -61.08 20.76
N THR A 100 18.26 -61.41 21.90
CA THR A 100 19.73 -61.52 22.02
C THR A 100 20.27 -62.90 21.65
N TRP A 101 19.41 -63.90 21.55
CA TRP A 101 19.80 -65.27 21.24
C TRP A 101 20.02 -65.45 19.74
N ARG A 102 21.26 -65.80 19.35
CA ARG A 102 21.68 -65.89 17.94
C ARG A 102 20.91 -66.92 17.10
N GLU A 103 20.45 -68.00 17.73
CA GLU A 103 19.84 -69.15 17.05
C GLU A 103 18.30 -69.06 16.96
N PHE A 104 17.71 -67.98 17.46
CA PHE A 104 16.26 -67.82 17.44
C PHE A 104 15.79 -67.31 16.06
N ALA A 105 14.90 -68.07 15.40
CA ALA A 105 14.45 -67.79 14.03
C ALA A 105 13.79 -66.41 13.87
N ASN A 106 12.99 -65.97 14.85
CA ASN A 106 12.22 -64.72 14.79
C ASN A 106 12.86 -63.57 15.60
N ARG A 107 14.19 -63.50 15.62
CA ARG A 107 14.96 -62.56 16.44
C ARG A 107 14.58 -61.09 16.25
N ASP A 108 14.45 -60.64 14.99
CA ASP A 108 14.10 -59.25 14.68
C ASP A 108 12.67 -58.92 15.11
N LEU A 109 11.74 -59.87 14.98
CA LEU A 109 10.36 -59.70 15.46
C LEU A 109 10.32 -59.61 16.99
N ALA A 110 11.11 -60.43 17.69
CA ALA A 110 11.22 -60.39 19.15
C ALA A 110 11.76 -59.03 19.65
N ILE A 111 12.77 -58.46 18.98
CA ILE A 111 13.28 -57.12 19.30
C ILE A 111 12.19 -56.06 19.07
N LYS A 112 11.50 -56.08 17.92
CA LYS A 112 10.41 -55.12 17.63
C LYS A 112 9.26 -55.21 18.64
N LEU A 113 8.84 -56.43 18.99
CA LEU A 113 7.82 -56.66 20.01
C LEU A 113 8.28 -56.27 21.41
N SER A 114 9.56 -56.45 21.75
CA SER A 114 10.14 -55.95 23.00
C SER A 114 10.01 -54.43 23.07
N ILE A 115 10.39 -53.70 22.01
CA ILE A 115 10.30 -52.23 21.97
C ILE A 115 8.84 -51.76 22.09
N ALA A 116 7.92 -52.40 21.38
CA ALA A 116 6.49 -52.11 21.50
C ALA A 116 5.98 -52.41 22.92
N GLY A 117 6.37 -53.55 23.50
CA GLY A 117 6.04 -53.94 24.87
C GLY A 117 6.56 -52.96 25.92
N LEU A 118 7.77 -52.41 25.72
CA LEU A 118 8.33 -51.37 26.59
C LEU A 118 7.52 -50.08 26.57
N ALA A 119 7.05 -49.67 25.38
CA ALA A 119 6.19 -48.50 25.23
C ALA A 119 4.83 -48.71 25.92
N ILE A 120 4.21 -49.87 25.71
CA ILE A 120 2.93 -50.20 26.34
C ILE A 120 3.09 -50.32 27.86
N ALA A 121 4.22 -50.88 28.34
CA ALA A 121 4.47 -51.03 29.77
C ALA A 121 4.59 -49.69 30.52
N GLN A 122 4.99 -48.60 29.86
CA GLN A 122 5.05 -47.30 30.53
C GLN A 122 3.68 -46.82 31.00
N PHE A 123 2.63 -47.11 30.24
CA PHE A 123 1.25 -46.81 30.62
C PHE A 123 0.87 -47.54 31.92
N LEU A 124 1.24 -48.82 32.05
CA LEU A 124 0.97 -49.59 33.28
C LEU A 124 1.73 -49.05 34.51
N THR A 125 2.89 -48.45 34.31
CA THR A 125 3.74 -47.93 35.40
C THR A 125 3.53 -46.43 35.67
N TRP A 126 2.67 -45.73 34.91
CA TRP A 126 2.59 -44.26 34.97
C TRP A 126 1.99 -43.71 36.27
N ALA A 127 1.09 -44.49 36.89
CA ALA A 127 0.20 -44.03 37.97
C ALA A 127 0.92 -43.67 39.27
N ASP A 128 1.98 -44.40 39.63
CA ASP A 128 2.79 -44.11 40.82
C ASP A 128 4.22 -43.74 40.43
N ASP A 129 4.75 -42.68 41.04
CA ASP A 129 6.07 -42.14 40.70
C ASP A 129 7.21 -43.15 40.89
N SER A 130 7.11 -44.05 41.87
CA SER A 130 8.14 -45.06 42.14
C SER A 130 8.09 -46.17 41.08
N THR A 131 6.89 -46.63 40.74
CA THR A 131 6.71 -47.60 39.65
C THR A 131 7.10 -47.04 38.29
N ARG A 132 6.82 -45.76 38.02
CA ARG A 132 7.22 -45.05 36.80
C ARG A 132 8.74 -45.00 36.66
N LEU A 133 9.45 -44.72 37.75
CA LEU A 133 10.91 -44.68 37.77
C LEU A 133 11.52 -46.07 37.50
N ILE A 134 10.97 -47.14 38.10
CA ILE A 134 11.39 -48.51 37.82
C ILE A 134 11.11 -48.88 36.35
N GLY A 135 9.90 -48.57 35.86
CA GLY A 135 9.48 -48.86 34.48
C GLY A 135 10.37 -48.18 33.43
N LEU A 136 10.68 -46.90 33.62
CA LEU A 136 11.56 -46.14 32.75
C LEU A 136 13.01 -46.63 32.82
N GLY A 137 13.51 -46.96 34.01
CA GLY A 137 14.86 -47.48 34.20
C GLY A 137 15.06 -48.84 33.51
N VAL A 138 14.10 -49.76 33.66
CA VAL A 138 14.10 -51.05 32.96
C VAL A 138 13.99 -50.85 31.45
N ALA A 139 13.12 -49.94 30.98
CA ALA A 139 12.99 -49.64 29.57
C ALA A 139 14.30 -49.10 28.98
N PHE A 140 14.95 -48.15 29.64
CA PHE A 140 16.24 -47.62 29.19
C PHE A 140 17.31 -48.71 29.11
N ALA A 141 17.44 -49.55 30.14
CA ALA A 141 18.41 -50.65 30.16
C ALA A 141 18.18 -51.68 29.03
N LEU A 142 16.93 -52.10 28.82
CA LEU A 142 16.59 -53.05 27.75
C LEU A 142 16.75 -52.42 26.35
N MET A 143 16.45 -51.14 26.20
CA MET A 143 16.65 -50.40 24.95
C MET A 143 18.13 -50.27 24.57
N LEU A 144 19.06 -50.13 25.54
CA LEU A 144 20.51 -50.19 25.27
C LEU A 144 20.93 -51.54 24.66
N VAL A 145 20.31 -52.64 25.13
CA VAL A 145 20.55 -53.99 24.60
C VAL A 145 19.94 -54.14 23.20
N ASN A 146 18.68 -53.73 23.03
CA ASN A 146 17.96 -53.81 21.75
C ASN A 146 18.65 -53.01 20.64
N THR A 147 19.14 -51.80 20.94
CA THR A 147 19.82 -50.92 19.97
C THR A 147 21.14 -51.48 19.48
N ARG A 148 21.90 -52.15 20.35
CA ARG A 148 23.13 -52.84 19.94
C ARG A 148 22.88 -54.00 18.98
N ARG A 149 21.65 -54.54 18.96
CA ARG A 149 21.28 -55.70 18.14
C ARG A 149 20.56 -55.33 16.86
N SER A 150 19.71 -54.30 16.88
CA SER A 150 19.02 -53.77 15.70
C SER A 150 19.38 -52.29 15.53
N ILE A 151 20.36 -52.04 14.66
CA ILE A 151 20.91 -50.71 14.43
C ILE A 151 19.96 -49.98 13.49
N SER A 152 19.09 -49.14 14.05
CA SER A 152 18.27 -48.22 13.30
C SER A 152 18.10 -46.92 14.06
N LEU A 153 17.96 -45.81 13.33
CA LEU A 153 17.81 -44.49 13.93
C LEU A 153 16.61 -44.41 14.89
N LEU A 154 15.49 -45.06 14.54
CA LEU A 154 14.28 -45.04 15.35
C LEU A 154 14.46 -45.75 16.71
N ILE A 155 15.17 -46.88 16.73
CA ILE A 155 15.45 -47.63 17.96
C ILE A 155 16.43 -46.86 18.85
N THR A 156 17.45 -46.25 18.25
CA THR A 156 18.40 -45.40 18.98
C THR A 156 17.73 -44.14 19.53
N LEU A 157 16.85 -43.49 18.76
CA LEU A 157 16.02 -42.38 19.20
C LEU A 157 15.20 -42.75 20.43
N ASN A 158 14.50 -43.89 20.42
CA ASN A 158 13.75 -44.37 21.57
C ASN A 158 14.65 -44.60 22.79
N THR A 159 15.85 -45.16 22.59
CA THR A 159 16.79 -45.41 23.70
C THR A 159 17.21 -44.13 24.39
N VAL A 160 17.59 -43.11 23.61
CA VAL A 160 17.94 -41.80 24.14
C VAL A 160 16.73 -41.16 24.83
N GLY A 161 15.54 -41.26 24.24
CA GLY A 161 14.30 -40.75 24.81
C GLY A 161 13.96 -41.37 26.17
N TYR A 162 14.01 -42.71 26.29
CA TYR A 162 13.81 -43.39 27.57
C TYR A 162 14.86 -42.99 28.61
N GLY A 163 16.12 -42.81 28.19
CA GLY A 163 17.18 -42.32 29.08
C GLY A 163 16.89 -40.91 29.60
N LEU A 164 16.46 -40.00 28.73
CA LEU A 164 16.12 -38.62 29.08
C LEU A 164 14.90 -38.56 30.02
N ILE A 165 13.84 -39.31 29.73
CA ILE A 165 12.63 -39.35 30.58
C ILE A 165 12.94 -40.00 31.93
N PHE A 166 13.80 -41.04 31.96
CA PHE A 166 14.27 -41.64 33.21
C PHE A 166 15.05 -40.64 34.07
N ILE A 167 16.00 -39.90 33.48
CA ILE A 167 16.73 -38.83 34.17
C ILE A 167 15.77 -37.74 34.66
N ALA A 168 14.82 -37.31 33.83
CA ALA A 168 13.81 -36.31 34.21
C ALA A 168 12.95 -36.79 35.40
N ALA A 169 12.56 -38.07 35.43
CA ALA A 169 11.80 -38.65 36.54
C ALA A 169 12.61 -38.68 37.85
N ILE A 170 13.92 -38.96 37.79
CA ILE A 170 14.82 -38.89 38.95
C ILE A 170 14.91 -37.45 39.46
N LEU A 171 15.17 -36.49 38.56
CA LEU A 171 15.31 -35.07 38.91
C LEU A 171 14.03 -34.50 39.51
N TRP A 172 12.87 -34.90 38.99
CA TRP A 172 11.56 -34.51 39.52
C TRP A 172 11.39 -34.91 40.99
N LYS A 173 11.82 -36.11 41.38
CA LYS A 173 11.75 -36.57 42.79
C LYS A 173 12.73 -35.84 43.71
N PHE A 174 13.85 -35.34 43.19
CA PHE A 174 14.90 -34.74 44.02
C PHE A 174 14.45 -33.48 44.77
N LYS A 175 13.56 -32.69 44.15
CA LYS A 175 12.98 -31.45 44.71
C LYS A 175 11.51 -31.61 45.14
N ALA A 176 11.05 -32.84 45.36
CA ALA A 176 9.68 -33.09 45.80
C ALA A 176 9.44 -32.51 47.19
N GLY A 177 8.47 -31.59 47.32
CA GLY A 177 8.11 -30.93 48.58
C GLY A 177 8.46 -29.44 48.64
N ASP A 178 9.31 -28.93 47.75
CA ASP A 178 9.78 -27.53 47.75
C ASP A 178 8.86 -26.56 47.01
N GLY A 179 7.64 -27.00 46.66
CA GLY A 179 6.67 -26.27 45.85
C GLY A 179 6.77 -26.57 44.35
N GLN A 180 5.64 -26.44 43.64
CA GLN A 180 5.52 -26.85 42.24
C GLN A 180 6.46 -26.07 41.30
N ILE A 181 6.60 -24.76 41.50
CA ILE A 181 7.47 -23.90 40.66
C ILE A 181 8.94 -24.28 40.83
N ALA A 182 9.41 -24.49 42.07
CA ALA A 182 10.79 -24.87 42.35
C ALA A 182 11.12 -26.26 41.80
N GLN A 183 10.21 -27.22 41.98
CA GLN A 183 10.34 -28.58 41.46
C GLN A 183 10.39 -28.60 39.92
N PHE A 184 9.47 -27.86 39.28
CA PHE A 184 9.43 -27.75 37.82
C PHE A 184 10.67 -27.06 37.27
N SER A 185 11.08 -25.93 37.84
CA SER A 185 12.26 -25.17 37.38
C SER A 185 13.55 -25.99 37.52
N PHE A 186 13.71 -26.73 38.62
CA PHE A 186 14.84 -27.63 38.83
C PHE A 186 14.84 -28.79 37.82
N GLY A 187 13.67 -29.43 37.62
CA GLY A 187 13.53 -30.53 36.65
C GLY A 187 13.88 -30.11 35.23
N ILE A 188 13.37 -28.95 34.77
CA ILE A 188 13.70 -28.39 33.46
C ILE A 188 15.18 -28.04 33.35
N THR A 189 15.75 -27.39 34.37
CA THR A 189 17.19 -27.04 34.37
C THR A 189 18.06 -28.29 34.24
N GLY A 190 17.75 -29.36 34.99
CA GLY A 190 18.48 -30.62 34.90
C GLY A 190 18.28 -31.35 33.55
N LEU A 191 17.10 -31.23 32.93
CA LEU A 191 16.87 -31.72 31.58
C LEU A 191 17.75 -30.98 30.55
N ILE A 192 17.91 -29.66 30.68
CA ILE A 192 18.78 -28.86 29.82
C ILE A 192 20.27 -29.16 30.04
N VAL A 193 20.69 -29.39 31.28
CA VAL A 193 22.05 -29.90 31.55
C VAL A 193 22.27 -31.25 30.87
N SER A 194 21.24 -32.12 30.84
CA SER A 194 21.30 -33.38 30.11
C SER A 194 21.44 -33.18 28.59
N VAL A 195 20.79 -32.16 28.02
CA VAL A 195 20.98 -31.76 26.62
C VAL A 195 22.42 -31.31 26.35
N LEU A 196 23.02 -30.50 27.22
CA LEU A 196 24.42 -30.09 27.09
C LEU A 196 25.39 -31.28 27.14
N LEU A 197 25.16 -32.22 28.06
CA LEU A 197 25.92 -33.48 28.12
C LEU A 197 25.80 -34.26 26.81
N ILE A 198 24.60 -34.35 26.25
CA ILE A 198 24.34 -35.01 24.97
C ILE A 198 25.06 -34.28 23.82
N TYR A 199 25.13 -32.95 23.81
CA TYR A 199 25.92 -32.21 22.83
C TYR A 199 27.41 -32.55 22.92
N VAL A 200 27.99 -32.58 24.12
CA VAL A 200 29.40 -32.94 24.34
C VAL A 200 29.66 -34.39 23.92
N LEU A 201 28.76 -35.31 24.25
CA LEU A 201 28.84 -36.72 23.83
C LEU A 201 28.77 -36.86 22.31
N ASN A 202 27.87 -36.12 21.65
CA ASN A 202 27.77 -36.10 20.20
C ASN A 202 29.06 -35.58 19.54
N HIS A 203 29.61 -34.48 20.06
CA HIS A 203 30.90 -33.96 19.61
C HIS A 203 32.00 -35.02 19.74
N TRP A 204 32.11 -35.65 20.90
CA TRP A 204 33.10 -36.69 21.16
C TRP A 204 32.95 -37.91 20.22
N LEU A 205 31.71 -38.32 19.92
CA LEU A 205 31.44 -39.40 18.96
C LEU A 205 31.86 -39.02 17.53
N LYS A 206 31.54 -37.79 17.10
CA LYS A 206 31.96 -37.26 15.78
C LYS A 206 33.48 -37.16 15.69
N TYR A 207 34.13 -36.63 16.72
CA TYR A 207 35.59 -36.53 16.82
C TYR A 207 36.28 -37.91 16.73
N ARG A 208 35.76 -38.93 17.43
CA ARG A 208 36.29 -40.31 17.35
C ARG A 208 36.12 -40.94 15.97
N ARG A 209 34.98 -40.68 15.32
CA ARG A 209 34.73 -41.13 13.94
C ARG A 209 35.77 -40.56 12.99
N ASP A 210 36.01 -39.25 13.05
CA ASP A 210 36.88 -38.55 12.11
C ASP A 210 38.36 -38.99 12.24
N ARG A 211 38.79 -39.43 13.44
CA ARG A 211 40.14 -39.96 13.70
C ARG A 211 40.32 -41.46 13.41
N HIS A 212 39.34 -42.16 12.83
CA HIS A 212 39.46 -43.57 12.43
C HIS A 212 40.03 -44.49 13.53
N VAL A 213 39.56 -44.32 14.77
CA VAL A 213 40.02 -45.13 15.91
C VAL A 213 39.76 -46.63 15.65
N PRO A 214 40.73 -47.54 15.90
CA PRO A 214 40.52 -48.98 15.78
C PRO A 214 39.36 -49.48 16.67
N ASP A 215 38.63 -50.51 16.23
CA ASP A 215 37.45 -51.13 16.91
C ASP A 215 36.16 -50.28 17.01
N LEU A 216 36.02 -49.22 16.21
CA LEU A 216 34.84 -48.36 16.25
C LEU A 216 33.66 -48.93 15.43
N ASN A 217 32.53 -49.24 16.08
CA ASN A 217 31.28 -49.52 15.36
C ASN A 217 30.67 -48.23 14.81
N LEU A 218 31.11 -47.85 13.60
CA LEU A 218 30.74 -46.62 12.91
C LEU A 218 29.22 -46.44 12.78
N SER A 219 28.48 -47.50 12.45
CA SER A 219 27.03 -47.44 12.24
C SER A 219 26.24 -47.12 13.52
N LEU A 220 26.62 -47.74 14.65
CA LEU A 220 25.99 -47.51 15.94
C LEU A 220 26.27 -46.08 16.44
N ASN A 221 27.53 -45.65 16.35
CA ASN A 221 27.95 -44.31 16.78
C ASN A 221 27.29 -43.21 15.94
N GLN A 222 27.14 -43.43 14.63
CA GLN A 222 26.44 -42.51 13.74
C GLN A 222 24.95 -42.40 14.11
N SER A 223 24.31 -43.53 14.44
CA SER A 223 22.91 -43.54 14.87
C SER A 223 22.71 -42.81 16.21
N TYR A 224 23.62 -42.97 17.19
CA TYR A 224 23.58 -42.23 18.45
C TYR A 224 23.85 -40.73 18.26
N ALA A 225 24.85 -40.38 17.44
CA ALA A 225 25.15 -38.99 17.11
C ALA A 225 23.93 -38.27 16.50
N GLN A 226 23.23 -38.92 15.57
CA GLN A 226 21.99 -38.40 14.98
C GLN A 226 20.85 -38.30 16.00
N ALA A 227 20.65 -39.33 16.84
CA ALA A 227 19.61 -39.30 17.88
C ALA A 227 19.85 -38.21 18.92
N PHE A 228 21.11 -38.02 19.34
CA PHE A 228 21.55 -36.95 20.21
C PHE A 228 21.27 -35.57 19.60
N ASP A 229 21.59 -35.38 18.32
CA ASP A 229 21.27 -34.14 17.60
C ASP A 229 19.76 -33.85 17.58
N ILE A 230 18.91 -34.85 17.30
CA ILE A 230 17.46 -34.68 17.24
C ILE A 230 16.88 -34.33 18.63
N TRP A 231 17.22 -35.09 19.67
CA TRP A 231 16.69 -34.86 21.02
C TRP A 231 17.14 -33.52 21.60
N SER A 232 18.41 -33.17 21.40
CA SER A 232 18.94 -31.88 21.85
C SER A 232 18.21 -30.70 21.19
N ALA A 233 17.96 -30.75 19.88
CA ALA A 233 17.18 -29.75 19.17
C ALA A 233 15.72 -29.68 19.66
N LEU A 234 15.04 -30.83 19.82
CA LEU A 234 13.65 -30.88 20.27
C LEU A 234 13.47 -30.30 21.68
N ILE A 235 14.34 -30.65 22.62
CA ILE A 235 14.25 -30.17 23.99
C ILE A 235 14.62 -28.68 24.07
N SER A 236 15.67 -28.24 23.36
CA SER A 236 16.01 -26.82 23.27
C SER A 236 14.84 -26.01 22.70
N ALA A 237 14.23 -26.46 21.60
CA ALA A 237 13.07 -25.80 21.02
C ALA A 237 11.87 -25.80 21.97
N GLY A 238 11.59 -26.93 22.66
CA GLY A 238 10.53 -27.02 23.65
C GLY A 238 10.70 -26.02 24.80
N LEU A 239 11.92 -25.82 25.29
CA LEU A 239 12.22 -24.79 26.29
C LEU A 239 11.97 -23.39 25.74
N LEU A 240 12.48 -23.07 24.54
CA LEU A 240 12.31 -21.72 23.97
C LEU A 240 10.83 -21.42 23.69
N ILE A 241 10.04 -22.40 23.25
CA ILE A 241 8.59 -22.27 23.10
C ILE A 241 7.93 -21.99 24.46
N LEU A 242 8.26 -22.79 25.49
CA LEU A 242 7.73 -22.59 26.84
C LEU A 242 8.07 -21.18 27.37
N GLN A 243 9.32 -20.77 27.23
CA GLN A 243 9.78 -19.44 27.64
C GLN A 243 9.09 -18.32 26.86
N SER A 244 8.81 -18.51 25.56
CA SER A 244 8.05 -17.53 24.77
C SER A 244 6.61 -17.39 25.27
N VAL A 245 5.95 -18.50 25.59
CA VAL A 245 4.58 -18.49 26.16
C VAL A 245 4.57 -17.79 27.52
N LEU A 246 5.58 -18.04 28.35
CA LEU A 246 5.73 -17.37 29.64
C LEU A 246 6.02 -15.87 29.48
N ALA A 247 6.91 -15.48 28.57
CA ALA A 247 7.17 -14.07 28.26
C ALA A 247 5.90 -13.33 27.80
N ILE A 248 5.09 -13.95 26.93
CA ILE A 248 3.79 -13.38 26.52
C ILE A 248 2.86 -13.24 27.73
N SER A 249 2.81 -14.24 28.61
CA SER A 249 1.98 -14.21 29.82
C SER A 249 2.37 -13.05 30.74
N VAL A 250 3.68 -12.81 30.93
CA VAL A 250 4.20 -11.71 31.74
C VAL A 250 3.92 -10.36 31.09
N PHE A 251 4.35 -10.13 29.86
CA PHE A 251 4.34 -8.80 29.25
C PHE A 251 3.01 -8.40 28.59
N ALA A 252 2.22 -9.36 28.08
CA ALA A 252 0.94 -9.08 27.43
C ALA A 252 -0.26 -9.19 28.37
N TYR A 253 -0.17 -10.06 29.38
CA TYR A 253 -1.28 -10.35 30.31
C TYR A 253 -0.98 -9.99 31.77
N ASN A 254 0.18 -9.38 32.06
CA ASN A 254 0.61 -8.97 33.41
C ASN A 254 0.49 -10.09 34.45
N GLN A 255 0.83 -11.33 34.05
CA GLN A 255 0.88 -12.48 34.95
C GLN A 255 2.18 -12.49 35.77
N ASP A 256 2.20 -13.33 36.82
CA ASP A 256 3.38 -13.53 37.67
C ASP A 256 4.60 -13.99 36.85
N ASP A 257 5.72 -13.29 37.04
CA ASP A 257 6.98 -13.51 36.32
C ASP A 257 7.88 -14.55 37.00
N GLN A 258 7.52 -15.03 38.19
CA GLN A 258 8.36 -15.92 38.98
C GLN A 258 8.82 -17.16 38.21
N LEU A 259 7.92 -17.84 37.49
CA LEU A 259 8.26 -19.03 36.71
C LEU A 259 9.14 -18.70 35.49
N PHE A 260 8.87 -17.57 34.83
CA PHE A 260 9.64 -17.09 33.68
C PHE A 260 11.10 -16.80 34.09
N VAL A 261 11.28 -16.05 35.18
CA VAL A 261 12.58 -15.68 35.75
C VAL A 261 13.33 -16.92 36.25
N ASN A 262 12.66 -17.84 36.95
CA ASN A 262 13.29 -19.06 37.46
C ASN A 262 13.81 -20.00 36.36
N LEU A 263 13.25 -19.94 35.15
CA LEU A 263 13.70 -20.72 34.01
C LEU A 263 14.78 -20.00 33.17
N LEU A 264 15.11 -18.75 33.47
CA LEU A 264 16.12 -17.98 32.74
C LEU A 264 17.51 -18.64 32.70
N PRO A 265 18.02 -19.27 33.79
CA PRO A 265 19.28 -20.02 33.75
C PRO A 265 19.26 -21.16 32.72
N SER A 266 18.11 -21.81 32.51
CA SER A 266 17.95 -22.84 31.49
C SER A 266 18.10 -22.27 30.07
N THR A 267 17.54 -21.08 29.83
CA THR A 267 17.67 -20.38 28.53
C THR A 267 19.13 -19.98 28.26
N ILE A 268 19.84 -19.50 29.28
CA ILE A 268 21.28 -19.17 29.19
C ILE A 268 22.08 -20.43 28.83
N LEU A 269 21.83 -21.55 29.50
CA LEU A 269 22.50 -22.82 29.22
C LEU A 269 22.23 -23.32 27.80
N VAL A 270 20.99 -23.24 27.30
CA VAL A 270 20.67 -23.56 25.90
C VAL A 270 21.44 -22.65 24.95
N THR A 271 21.47 -21.34 25.21
CA THR A 271 22.19 -20.36 24.38
C THR A 271 23.68 -20.70 24.29
N LEU A 272 24.31 -20.96 25.44
CA LEU A 272 25.73 -21.35 25.50
C LEU A 272 25.98 -22.67 24.76
N GLY A 273 25.07 -23.64 24.86
CA GLY A 273 25.14 -24.90 24.13
C GLY A 273 25.08 -24.71 22.61
N LEU A 274 24.19 -23.84 22.13
CA LEU A 274 24.07 -23.51 20.71
C LEU A 274 25.30 -22.74 20.21
N ILE A 275 25.81 -21.76 20.98
CA ILE A 275 27.04 -21.02 20.65
C ILE A 275 28.23 -21.99 20.56
N TYR A 276 28.38 -22.88 21.55
CA TYR A 276 29.43 -23.90 21.54
C TYR A 276 29.34 -24.78 20.28
N ARG A 277 28.13 -25.15 19.87
CA ARG A 277 27.90 -25.94 18.65
C ARG A 277 28.31 -25.19 17.38
N VAL A 278 28.00 -23.89 17.28
CA VAL A 278 28.43 -23.06 16.13
C VAL A 278 29.95 -22.96 16.11
N TRP A 279 30.58 -22.65 17.25
CA TRP A 279 32.04 -22.52 17.37
C TRP A 279 32.79 -23.80 16.97
N GLN A 280 32.19 -24.96 17.26
CA GLN A 280 32.80 -26.27 17.04
C GLN A 280 32.53 -26.83 15.62
N SER A 281 31.71 -26.17 14.81
CA SER A 281 31.39 -26.59 13.45
C SER A 281 32.45 -26.09 12.45
N ASN A 282 33.14 -27.01 11.78
CA ASN A 282 34.05 -26.67 10.66
C ASN A 282 33.31 -26.40 9.35
N THR A 283 31.98 -26.53 9.35
CA THR A 283 31.09 -26.30 8.20
C THR A 283 30.05 -25.26 8.60
N TYR A 284 29.34 -24.68 7.64
CA TYR A 284 28.23 -23.77 7.93
C TYR A 284 27.26 -24.40 8.94
N PRO A 285 26.97 -23.72 10.06
CA PRO A 285 26.07 -24.25 11.07
C PRO A 285 24.68 -24.43 10.44
N PRO A 286 23.93 -25.47 10.85
CA PRO A 286 22.60 -25.67 10.30
C PRO A 286 21.71 -24.50 10.74
N PHE A 287 20.87 -24.02 9.81
CA PHE A 287 20.00 -22.83 9.95
C PHE A 287 19.34 -22.71 11.33
N TRP A 288 18.77 -23.78 11.87
CA TRP A 288 18.08 -23.77 13.16
C TRP A 288 18.98 -23.38 14.35
N THR A 289 20.30 -23.54 14.27
CA THR A 289 21.23 -23.22 15.37
C THR A 289 21.37 -21.71 15.54
N GLU A 290 21.57 -20.99 14.44
CA GLU A 290 21.67 -19.52 14.42
C GLU A 290 20.34 -18.89 14.85
N TRP A 291 19.23 -19.44 14.36
CA TRP A 291 17.89 -19.05 14.78
C TRP A 291 17.61 -19.32 16.25
N GLY A 292 18.06 -20.47 16.76
CA GLY A 292 17.94 -20.80 18.17
C GLY A 292 18.73 -19.82 19.04
N ILE A 293 19.91 -19.38 18.61
CA ILE A 293 20.71 -18.37 19.33
C ILE A 293 20.00 -17.03 19.34
N ALA A 294 19.48 -16.57 18.19
CA ALA A 294 18.70 -15.34 18.14
C ALA A 294 17.50 -15.42 19.08
N TRP A 295 16.65 -16.42 18.91
CA TRP A 295 15.46 -16.63 19.75
C TRP A 295 15.81 -16.68 21.24
N SER A 296 16.90 -17.36 21.62
CA SER A 296 17.30 -17.44 23.02
C SER A 296 17.88 -16.13 23.56
N ILE A 297 18.58 -15.33 22.75
CA ILE A 297 19.04 -13.98 23.13
C ILE A 297 17.85 -13.06 23.41
N GLU A 298 16.82 -13.06 22.56
CA GLU A 298 15.61 -12.26 22.76
C GLU A 298 14.91 -12.63 24.07
N LEU A 299 14.77 -13.92 24.36
CA LEU A 299 14.19 -14.41 25.62
C LEU A 299 15.05 -14.07 26.84
N ILE A 300 16.38 -14.08 26.70
CA ILE A 300 17.29 -13.64 27.76
C ILE A 300 17.12 -12.14 28.02
N THR A 301 17.01 -11.33 26.97
CA THR A 301 16.75 -9.89 27.06
C THR A 301 15.38 -9.63 27.71
N SER A 302 14.34 -10.37 27.31
CA SER A 302 13.02 -10.34 27.94
C SER A 302 13.09 -10.69 29.43
N GLY A 303 13.84 -11.74 29.78
CA GLY A 303 14.07 -12.14 31.17
C GLY A 303 14.81 -11.09 31.99
N ALA A 304 15.83 -10.44 31.40
CA ALA A 304 16.54 -9.35 32.06
C ALA A 304 15.59 -8.18 32.38
N ILE A 305 14.71 -7.82 31.46
CA ILE A 305 13.72 -6.75 31.66
C ILE A 305 12.73 -7.14 32.75
N ALA A 306 12.24 -8.38 32.76
CA ALA A 306 11.35 -8.88 33.83
C ALA A 306 12.01 -8.80 35.21
N VAL A 307 13.29 -9.22 35.33
CA VAL A 307 14.06 -9.14 36.59
C VAL A 307 14.17 -7.70 37.12
N PHE A 308 14.22 -6.70 36.24
CA PHE A 308 14.24 -5.29 36.62
C PHE A 308 12.84 -4.66 36.76
N ASN A 309 11.77 -5.48 36.77
CA ASN A 309 10.37 -5.03 36.78
C ASN A 309 10.03 -4.08 35.63
N GLY A 310 10.62 -4.32 34.46
CA GLY A 310 10.38 -3.51 33.27
C GLY A 310 9.03 -3.80 32.60
N SER A 311 8.61 -2.86 31.78
CA SER A 311 7.36 -2.82 31.04
C SER A 311 7.50 -3.36 29.61
N ALA A 312 6.36 -3.61 28.96
CA ALA A 312 6.32 -3.97 27.53
C ALA A 312 6.96 -2.89 26.62
N ILE A 313 6.99 -1.62 27.04
CA ILE A 313 7.67 -0.55 26.30
C ILE A 313 9.19 -0.73 26.36
N GLU A 314 9.75 -1.06 27.52
CA GLU A 314 11.19 -1.33 27.65
C GLU A 314 11.58 -2.58 26.86
N LEU A 315 10.71 -3.60 26.83
CA LEU A 315 10.86 -4.76 25.96
C LEU A 315 10.85 -4.40 24.47
N ALA A 316 9.94 -3.52 24.06
CA ALA A 316 9.89 -3.00 22.70
C ALA A 316 11.19 -2.28 22.31
N ILE A 317 11.71 -1.41 23.20
CA ILE A 317 12.97 -0.68 23.00
C ILE A 317 14.13 -1.67 22.88
N ALA A 318 14.18 -2.67 23.76
CA ALA A 318 15.24 -3.67 23.75
C ALA A 318 15.22 -4.52 22.47
N ASN A 319 14.03 -4.92 21.99
CA ASN A 319 13.91 -5.64 20.72
C ASN A 319 14.36 -4.77 19.53
N LEU A 320 14.02 -3.49 19.48
CA LEU A 320 14.58 -2.58 18.47
C LEU A 320 16.09 -2.45 18.55
N ALA A 321 16.65 -2.36 19.76
CA ALA A 321 18.09 -2.29 19.97
C ALA A 321 18.79 -3.59 19.50
N LEU A 322 18.21 -4.76 19.80
CA LEU A 322 18.67 -6.04 19.27
C LEU A 322 18.60 -6.07 17.73
N GLY A 323 17.53 -5.55 17.14
CA GLY A 323 17.37 -5.43 15.69
C GLY A 323 18.48 -4.58 15.05
N PHE A 324 18.76 -3.40 15.59
CA PHE A 324 19.87 -2.58 15.11
C PHE A 324 21.23 -3.25 15.30
N PHE A 325 21.48 -3.82 16.48
CA PHE A 325 22.77 -4.45 16.79
C PHE A 325 23.04 -5.62 15.85
N THR A 326 22.05 -6.48 15.63
CA THR A 326 22.17 -7.61 14.69
C THR A 326 22.27 -7.16 13.24
N GLN A 327 21.56 -6.11 12.82
CA GLN A 327 21.71 -5.53 11.48
C GLN A 327 23.12 -4.97 11.26
N LEU A 328 23.66 -4.20 12.20
CA LEU A 328 25.01 -3.62 12.12
C LEU A 328 26.10 -4.69 12.15
N LEU A 329 25.97 -5.71 13.00
CA LEU A 329 26.89 -6.84 13.03
C LEU A 329 26.89 -7.62 11.70
N GLY A 330 25.72 -7.81 11.09
CA GLY A 330 25.61 -8.45 9.78
C GLY A 330 26.27 -7.62 8.68
N ASP A 331 26.07 -6.30 8.69
CA ASP A 331 26.72 -5.38 7.73
C ASP A 331 28.25 -5.39 7.92
N TRP A 332 28.73 -5.37 9.16
CA TRP A 332 30.16 -5.44 9.49
C TRP A 332 30.77 -6.77 9.04
N TRP A 333 30.08 -7.89 9.28
CA TRP A 333 30.52 -9.23 8.87
C TRP A 333 30.63 -9.35 7.35
N MET A 334 29.60 -8.88 6.62
CA MET A 334 29.61 -8.85 5.15
C MET A 334 30.81 -8.07 4.60
N GLN A 335 31.19 -6.96 5.24
CA GLN A 335 32.34 -6.15 4.81
C GLN A 335 33.69 -6.84 5.07
N HIS A 336 33.84 -7.57 6.19
CA HIS A 336 35.12 -8.14 6.60
C HIS A 336 35.39 -9.54 6.02
N THR A 337 34.35 -10.34 5.79
CA THR A 337 34.50 -11.70 5.25
C THR A 337 34.37 -11.72 3.71
N GLY A 338 33.96 -10.61 3.10
CA GLY A 338 33.81 -10.41 1.66
C GLY A 338 35.12 -10.24 0.89
N ASP A 339 36.08 -11.13 1.10
CA ASP A 339 37.39 -11.07 0.45
C ASP A 339 37.32 -11.73 -0.94
N GLY A 340 37.01 -10.93 -1.98
CA GLY A 340 37.31 -11.12 -3.41
C GLY A 340 36.82 -12.37 -4.18
N LYS A 341 36.75 -13.55 -3.57
CA LYS A 341 36.46 -14.85 -4.22
C LYS A 341 35.11 -15.46 -3.83
N ASN A 342 34.57 -15.13 -2.65
CA ASN A 342 33.29 -15.64 -2.13
C ASN A 342 32.34 -14.50 -1.73
N LYS A 343 32.15 -13.52 -2.63
CA LYS A 343 31.05 -12.55 -2.48
C LYS A 343 29.73 -13.31 -2.65
N GLY A 344 29.12 -13.82 -1.58
CA GLY A 344 27.76 -14.36 -1.69
C GLY A 344 27.23 -15.27 -0.60
N GLU A 345 28.05 -15.85 0.28
CA GLU A 345 27.56 -16.88 1.21
C GLU A 345 27.60 -16.40 2.66
N TYR A 346 26.70 -15.47 3.02
CA TYR A 346 26.35 -15.23 4.42
C TYR A 346 24.99 -15.86 4.74
N PRO A 347 24.75 -16.32 5.98
CA PRO A 347 23.50 -16.98 6.33
C PRO A 347 22.27 -16.05 6.23
N ILE A 348 21.15 -16.58 5.74
CA ILE A 348 19.86 -15.87 5.64
C ILE A 348 19.36 -15.33 7.00
N SER A 349 19.80 -15.94 8.10
CA SER A 349 19.49 -15.50 9.47
C SER A 349 19.90 -14.04 9.71
N TRP A 350 20.99 -13.57 9.11
CA TRP A 350 21.47 -12.19 9.25
C TRP A 350 20.58 -11.16 8.56
N ASP A 351 19.72 -11.58 7.62
CA ASP A 351 18.71 -10.70 7.02
C ASP A 351 17.41 -10.74 7.81
N LEU A 352 16.98 -11.91 8.25
CA LEU A 352 15.64 -12.10 8.82
C LEU A 352 15.56 -11.82 10.33
N VAL A 353 16.60 -12.14 11.11
CA VAL A 353 16.62 -11.90 12.57
C VAL A 353 16.45 -10.41 12.91
N PRO A 354 17.19 -9.47 12.28
CA PRO A 354 16.99 -8.05 12.57
C PRO A 354 15.58 -7.57 12.26
N LEU A 355 14.99 -8.04 11.15
CA LEU A 355 13.61 -7.70 10.76
C LEU A 355 12.59 -8.21 11.78
N ILE A 356 12.75 -9.44 12.26
CA ILE A 356 11.85 -10.02 13.27
C ILE A 356 11.94 -9.21 14.56
N TYR A 357 13.13 -8.88 15.04
CA TYR A 357 13.30 -8.03 16.21
C TYR A 357 12.71 -6.62 16.03
N GLY A 358 12.91 -6.02 14.85
CA GLY A 358 12.29 -4.75 14.48
C GLY A 358 10.77 -4.81 14.57
N VAL A 359 10.17 -5.81 13.92
CA VAL A 359 8.72 -6.03 13.92
C VAL A 359 8.20 -6.32 15.33
N MET A 360 8.86 -7.21 16.10
CA MET A 360 8.49 -7.50 17.49
C MET A 360 8.54 -6.24 18.35
N GLY A 361 9.57 -5.40 18.21
CA GLY A 361 9.65 -4.10 18.89
C GLY A 361 8.44 -3.21 18.59
N SER A 362 8.02 -3.15 17.33
CA SER A 362 6.79 -2.42 16.97
C SER A 362 5.49 -3.09 17.41
N LEU A 363 5.44 -4.42 17.50
CA LEU A 363 4.25 -5.16 17.94
C LEU A 363 4.06 -5.07 19.46
N PHE A 364 5.13 -5.10 20.25
CA PHE A 364 5.04 -5.04 21.71
C PHE A 364 4.52 -3.71 22.25
N ARG A 365 4.55 -2.64 21.44
CA ARG A 365 3.88 -1.37 21.80
C ARG A 365 2.38 -1.35 21.47
N ILE A 366 1.81 -2.38 20.83
CA ILE A 366 0.39 -2.40 20.45
C ILE A 366 -0.47 -2.20 21.71
N GLY A 367 -1.44 -1.30 21.61
CA GLY A 367 -2.29 -0.88 22.74
C GLY A 367 -1.77 0.32 23.51
N ASN A 368 -0.56 0.81 23.23
CA ASN A 368 0.01 2.01 23.84
C ASN A 368 0.28 3.11 22.79
N PHE A 369 -0.61 4.11 22.73
CA PHE A 369 -0.43 5.28 21.88
C PHE A 369 0.26 6.42 22.67
N SER A 370 1.55 6.62 22.43
CA SER A 370 2.42 7.58 23.12
C SER A 370 3.31 8.36 22.16
N GLY A 371 4.06 9.36 22.67
CA GLY A 371 5.01 10.15 21.87
C GLY A 371 6.20 9.36 21.32
N LEU A 372 6.37 8.11 21.77
CA LEU A 372 7.40 7.20 21.27
C LEU A 372 6.92 6.34 20.10
N THR A 373 5.61 6.24 19.86
CA THR A 373 5.02 5.33 18.86
C THR A 373 5.62 5.45 17.48
N GLY A 374 5.70 6.67 16.96
CA GLY A 374 6.35 6.90 15.68
C GLY A 374 7.86 6.69 15.72
N LEU A 375 8.55 6.80 16.87
CA LEU A 375 9.95 6.38 16.97
C LEU A 375 10.11 4.87 16.83
N PHE A 376 9.19 4.06 17.38
CA PHE A 376 9.22 2.60 17.18
C PHE A 376 9.04 2.21 15.72
N SER A 377 8.06 2.83 15.04
CA SER A 377 7.81 2.65 13.61
C SER A 377 9.02 3.09 12.77
N LEU A 378 9.63 4.24 13.12
CA LEU A 378 10.82 4.75 12.45
C LEU A 378 12.02 3.81 12.61
N SER A 379 12.29 3.33 13.83
CA SER A 379 13.37 2.37 14.09
C SER A 379 13.19 1.09 13.30
N THR A 380 11.96 0.57 13.22
CA THR A 380 11.64 -0.63 12.43
C THR A 380 11.90 -0.39 10.94
N SER A 381 11.50 0.77 10.42
CA SER A 381 11.80 1.18 9.05
C SER A 381 13.31 1.29 8.81
N LEU A 382 14.08 1.86 9.73
CA LEU A 382 15.52 2.00 9.57
C LEU A 382 16.23 0.64 9.52
N ILE A 383 15.80 -0.32 10.34
CA ILE A 383 16.26 -1.71 10.26
C ILE A 383 15.90 -2.30 8.89
N GLY A 384 14.65 -2.12 8.44
CA GLY A 384 14.18 -2.60 7.14
C GLY A 384 14.92 -2.01 5.95
N ILE A 385 15.24 -0.71 5.96
CA ILE A 385 16.12 -0.06 4.98
C ILE A 385 17.54 -0.65 5.05
N GLY A 386 18.06 -0.85 6.27
CA GLY A 386 19.39 -1.42 6.52
C GLY A 386 19.58 -2.80 5.89
N ILE A 387 18.56 -3.65 5.97
CA ILE A 387 18.54 -4.97 5.32
C ILE A 387 18.22 -4.85 3.83
N GLY A 388 17.15 -4.12 3.46
CA GLY A 388 16.69 -3.97 2.07
C GLY A 388 17.77 -3.46 1.12
N ARG A 389 18.63 -2.55 1.58
CA ARG A 389 19.75 -2.05 0.75
C ARG A 389 20.85 -3.09 0.46
N ARG A 390 20.96 -4.21 1.18
CA ARG A 390 22.06 -5.18 0.99
C ARG A 390 22.12 -5.73 -0.42
N ALA A 391 20.97 -6.04 -1.02
CA ALA A 391 20.85 -6.64 -2.35
C ALA A 391 19.74 -6.00 -3.22
N SER A 392 19.31 -4.77 -2.94
CA SER A 392 18.18 -4.12 -3.65
C SER A 392 18.35 -3.99 -5.17
N GLN A 393 19.58 -4.00 -5.69
CA GLN A 393 19.85 -3.94 -7.13
C GLN A 393 19.75 -5.30 -7.82
N GLU A 394 19.97 -6.40 -7.09
CA GLU A 394 20.03 -7.76 -7.63
C GLU A 394 18.77 -8.58 -7.32
N ASN A 395 18.06 -8.25 -6.23
CA ASN A 395 16.90 -9.01 -5.75
C ASN A 395 15.65 -8.12 -5.56
N PRO A 396 14.53 -8.41 -6.26
CA PRO A 396 13.31 -7.62 -6.16
C PRO A 396 12.67 -7.63 -4.77
N LEU A 397 12.85 -8.69 -3.97
CA LEU A 397 12.31 -8.76 -2.60
C LEU A 397 12.98 -7.74 -1.67
N PHE A 398 14.30 -7.57 -1.79
CA PHE A 398 15.06 -6.59 -1.03
C PHE A 398 14.69 -5.17 -1.42
N LYS A 399 14.47 -4.94 -2.72
CA LYS A 399 13.97 -3.65 -3.22
C LYS A 399 12.56 -3.34 -2.70
N ALA A 400 11.66 -4.32 -2.72
CA ALA A 400 10.32 -4.20 -2.16
C ALA A 400 10.36 -3.90 -0.64
N LEU A 401 11.27 -4.53 0.10
CA LEU A 401 11.49 -4.24 1.51
C LEU A 401 11.96 -2.79 1.75
N THR A 402 12.85 -2.25 0.90
CA THR A 402 13.25 -0.83 0.95
C THR A 402 12.04 0.08 0.73
N TYR A 403 11.19 -0.19 -0.27
CA TYR A 403 9.97 0.62 -0.50
C TYR A 403 8.97 0.52 0.65
N LEU A 404 8.72 -0.69 1.17
CA LEU A 404 7.85 -0.90 2.31
C LEU A 404 8.37 -0.12 3.52
N SER A 405 9.69 -0.16 3.73
CA SER A 405 10.32 0.55 4.84
C SER A 405 10.25 2.07 4.63
N MET A 406 10.45 2.61 3.43
CA MET A 406 10.20 4.02 3.13
C MET A 406 8.74 4.43 3.45
N ALA A 407 7.76 3.59 3.11
CA ALA A 407 6.37 3.84 3.46
C ALA A 407 6.15 3.82 4.98
N ILE A 408 6.79 2.89 5.71
CA ILE A 408 6.76 2.85 7.19
C ILE A 408 7.46 4.08 7.79
N ALA A 409 8.56 4.57 7.22
CA ALA A 409 9.20 5.83 7.64
C ALA A 409 8.24 7.02 7.47
N THR A 410 7.56 7.13 6.33
CA THR A 410 6.53 8.14 6.11
C THR A 410 5.42 8.00 7.16
N PHE A 411 4.87 6.81 7.35
CA PHE A 411 3.86 6.53 8.37
C PHE A 411 4.33 6.94 9.76
N SER A 412 5.59 6.66 10.11
CA SER A 412 6.19 7.00 11.40
C SER A 412 6.24 8.52 11.65
N ALA A 413 6.56 9.31 10.62
CA ALA A 413 6.57 10.76 10.70
C ALA A 413 5.15 11.32 10.91
N TYR A 414 4.16 10.76 10.20
CA TYR A 414 2.75 11.09 10.41
C TYR A 414 2.27 10.67 11.80
N GLU A 415 2.65 9.49 12.29
CA GLU A 415 2.29 8.98 13.61
C GLU A 415 2.83 9.87 14.73
N LEU A 416 4.09 10.32 14.63
CA LEU A 416 4.68 11.31 15.57
C LEU A 416 3.88 12.61 15.58
N LEU A 417 3.60 13.17 14.41
CA LEU A 417 2.87 14.43 14.29
C LEU A 417 1.43 14.28 14.79
N PHE A 418 0.77 13.19 14.42
CA PHE A 418 -0.60 12.88 14.81
C PHE A 418 -0.72 12.71 16.33
N TYR A 419 0.25 12.04 16.97
CA TYR A 419 0.29 11.96 18.43
C TYR A 419 0.34 13.35 19.07
N GLN A 420 1.21 14.25 18.58
CA GLN A 420 1.33 15.61 19.12
C GLN A 420 0.02 16.41 18.95
N MET A 421 -0.65 16.25 17.81
CA MET A 421 -1.94 16.91 17.55
C MET A 421 -3.05 16.40 18.48
N VAL A 422 -3.15 15.09 18.68
CA VAL A 422 -4.21 14.48 19.52
C VAL A 422 -3.94 14.70 21.02
N SER A 423 -2.68 14.64 21.45
CA SER A 423 -2.31 14.82 22.87
C SER A 423 -2.39 16.27 23.33
N SER A 424 -2.22 17.24 22.42
CA SER A 424 -2.32 18.68 22.72
C SER A 424 -3.75 19.17 22.59
N PHE A 425 -4.59 18.97 23.60
CA PHE A 425 -6.02 19.35 23.63
C PHE A 425 -6.32 20.86 23.50
N LYS A 426 -5.32 21.73 23.32
CA LYS A 426 -5.50 23.17 23.19
C LYS A 426 -5.85 23.54 21.74
N GLY A 427 -7.14 23.39 21.42
CA GLY A 427 -7.92 24.13 20.42
C GLY A 427 -7.22 24.55 19.13
N GLY A 428 -7.32 23.72 18.10
CA GLY A 428 -7.18 24.09 16.69
C GLY A 428 -8.40 23.61 15.90
N SER A 429 -8.70 24.23 14.77
CA SER A 429 -9.71 23.72 13.85
C SER A 429 -9.19 22.45 13.16
N LEU A 430 -10.09 21.58 12.67
CA LEU A 430 -9.69 20.42 11.87
C LEU A 430 -8.89 20.86 10.62
N GLY A 431 -9.24 22.00 10.03
CA GLY A 431 -8.50 22.62 8.93
C GLY A 431 -7.04 22.92 9.29
N ASP A 432 -6.76 23.39 10.51
CA ASP A 432 -5.37 23.65 10.95
C ASP A 432 -4.55 22.36 11.01
N GLY A 433 -5.13 21.27 11.55
CA GLY A 433 -4.48 19.97 11.58
C GLY A 433 -4.12 19.46 10.18
N LEU A 434 -5.04 19.61 9.22
CA LEU A 434 -4.79 19.25 7.81
C LEU A 434 -3.71 20.11 7.16
N VAL A 435 -3.62 21.41 7.48
CA VAL A 435 -2.51 22.26 7.01
C VAL A 435 -1.18 21.73 7.56
N VAL A 436 -1.10 21.39 8.85
CA VAL A 436 0.15 20.88 9.45
C VAL A 436 0.56 19.53 8.85
N LEU A 437 -0.39 18.64 8.57
CA LEU A 437 -0.12 17.40 7.83
C LEU A 437 0.37 17.67 6.40
N ALA A 438 -0.21 18.67 5.73
CA ALA A 438 0.23 19.10 4.41
C ALA A 438 1.67 19.67 4.44
N ILE A 439 2.05 20.41 5.48
CA ILE A 439 3.42 20.89 5.68
C ILE A 439 4.38 19.72 5.79
N LEU A 440 4.07 18.70 6.59
CA LEU A 440 4.92 17.51 6.72
C LEU A 440 5.12 16.81 5.37
N ALA A 441 4.03 16.63 4.61
CA ALA A 441 4.09 16.04 3.27
C ALA A 441 4.99 16.86 2.32
N CYS A 442 4.84 18.18 2.31
CA CYS A 442 5.67 19.07 1.50
C CYS A 442 7.14 19.04 1.95
N ALA A 443 7.40 19.03 3.26
CA ALA A 443 8.74 18.95 3.81
C ALA A 443 9.44 17.65 3.38
N ILE A 444 8.73 16.51 3.41
CA ILE A 444 9.26 15.23 2.93
C ILE A 444 9.54 15.29 1.42
N ALA A 445 8.63 15.88 0.62
CA ALA A 445 8.83 16.04 -0.82
C ALA A 445 10.08 16.86 -1.15
N TYR A 446 10.31 17.97 -0.45
CA TYR A 446 11.53 18.78 -0.59
C TYR A 446 12.76 18.07 -0.05
N ALA A 447 12.66 17.34 1.06
CA ALA A 447 13.78 16.59 1.62
C ALA A 447 14.31 15.55 0.63
N TYR A 448 13.43 14.85 -0.10
CA TYR A 448 13.86 13.93 -1.15
C TYR A 448 14.66 14.60 -2.27
N GLN A 449 14.35 15.86 -2.61
CA GLN A 449 15.11 16.60 -3.62
C GLN A 449 16.44 17.13 -3.07
N ILE A 450 16.39 17.82 -1.93
CA ILE A 450 17.56 18.48 -1.32
C ILE A 450 18.62 17.46 -0.92
N PHE A 451 18.20 16.31 -0.37
CA PHE A 451 19.10 15.25 0.07
C PHE A 451 19.19 14.10 -0.95
N SER A 452 18.77 14.30 -2.19
CA SER A 452 18.77 13.25 -3.23
C SER A 452 20.15 12.60 -3.39
N ASP A 453 21.22 13.39 -3.40
CA ASP A 453 22.61 12.91 -3.52
C ASP A 453 23.05 12.02 -2.35
N TRP A 454 22.43 12.15 -1.18
CA TRP A 454 22.69 11.30 -0.02
C TRP A 454 21.74 10.09 0.04
N ILE A 455 20.46 10.30 -0.26
CA ILE A 455 19.41 9.29 -0.22
C ILE A 455 19.61 8.24 -1.32
N MET A 456 20.01 8.65 -2.53
CA MET A 456 20.28 7.77 -3.67
C MET A 456 21.30 6.66 -3.35
N PRO A 457 22.56 6.98 -2.97
CA PRO A 457 23.54 5.95 -2.67
C PRO A 457 23.18 5.16 -1.40
N TYR A 458 22.51 5.80 -0.43
CA TYR A 458 22.15 5.14 0.83
C TYR A 458 21.04 4.08 0.64
N LEU A 459 19.95 4.42 -0.06
CA LEU A 459 18.84 3.50 -0.36
C LEU A 459 19.13 2.57 -1.54
N ARG A 460 20.15 2.88 -2.34
CA ARG A 460 20.49 2.21 -3.60
C ARG A 460 19.32 2.20 -4.59
N LEU A 461 18.58 3.31 -4.63
CA LEU A 461 17.48 3.54 -5.58
C LEU A 461 17.92 4.53 -6.66
N SER A 462 17.29 4.44 -7.83
CA SER A 462 17.50 5.40 -8.92
C SER A 462 16.91 6.77 -8.59
N LYS A 463 17.41 7.81 -9.26
CA LYS A 463 16.88 9.17 -9.15
C LYS A 463 15.38 9.23 -9.49
N HIS A 464 14.95 8.46 -10.48
CA HIS A 464 13.55 8.41 -10.90
C HIS A 464 12.65 7.85 -9.78
N GLU A 465 13.06 6.78 -9.11
CA GLU A 465 12.29 6.16 -8.03
C GLU A 465 12.15 7.07 -6.80
N ILE A 466 13.21 7.81 -6.46
CA ILE A 466 13.15 8.82 -5.40
C ILE A 466 12.24 9.98 -5.81
N SER A 467 12.28 10.39 -7.08
CA SER A 467 11.40 11.43 -7.62
C SER A 467 9.93 11.04 -7.54
N ILE A 468 9.57 9.79 -7.88
CA ILE A 468 8.20 9.28 -7.70
C ILE A 468 7.75 9.45 -6.25
N SER A 469 8.60 9.04 -5.29
CA SER A 469 8.28 9.18 -3.87
C SER A 469 8.07 10.66 -3.48
N ALA A 470 8.90 11.57 -3.98
CA ALA A 470 8.75 13.00 -3.76
C ALA A 470 7.43 13.55 -4.36
N HIS A 471 7.06 13.14 -5.56
CA HIS A 471 5.82 13.54 -6.23
C HIS A 471 4.56 13.01 -5.53
N LEU A 472 4.62 11.79 -4.98
CA LEU A 472 3.53 11.24 -4.16
C LEU A 472 3.31 12.07 -2.89
N HIS A 473 4.40 12.50 -2.23
CA HIS A 473 4.30 13.36 -1.05
C HIS A 473 3.84 14.77 -1.40
N TRP A 474 4.27 15.32 -2.54
CA TRP A 474 3.76 16.59 -3.06
C TRP A 474 2.24 16.50 -3.32
N THR A 475 1.78 15.42 -3.97
CA THR A 475 0.35 15.20 -4.24
C THR A 475 -0.44 15.04 -2.94
N THR A 476 0.10 14.29 -1.97
CA THR A 476 -0.49 14.12 -0.64
C THR A 476 -0.61 15.47 0.08
N SER A 477 0.41 16.33 -0.03
CA SER A 477 0.38 17.69 0.52
C SER A 477 -0.73 18.54 -0.12
N ALA A 478 -0.83 18.53 -1.45
CA ALA A 478 -1.87 19.25 -2.17
C ALA A 478 -3.28 18.76 -1.78
N LEU A 479 -3.48 17.45 -1.64
CA LEU A 479 -4.75 16.87 -1.21
C LEU A 479 -5.11 17.27 0.22
N PHE A 480 -4.16 17.25 1.16
CA PHE A 480 -4.40 17.72 2.52
C PHE A 480 -4.71 19.21 2.56
N LEU A 481 -4.04 20.03 1.75
CA LEU A 481 -4.28 21.47 1.69
C LEU A 481 -5.65 21.79 1.09
N ILE A 482 -6.04 21.13 0.00
CA ILE A 482 -7.41 21.25 -0.56
C ILE A 482 -8.43 20.82 0.49
N SER A 483 -8.21 19.70 1.17
CA SER A 483 -9.10 19.23 2.23
C SER A 483 -9.19 20.24 3.37
N ALA A 484 -8.07 20.86 3.77
CA ALA A 484 -8.04 21.89 4.79
C ALA A 484 -8.94 23.07 4.42
N SER A 485 -8.94 23.49 3.14
CA SER A 485 -9.80 24.60 2.67
C SER A 485 -11.30 24.35 2.91
N LEU A 486 -11.74 23.09 2.85
CA LEU A 486 -13.13 22.69 3.05
C LEU A 486 -13.54 22.72 4.53
N TYR A 487 -12.57 22.61 5.45
CA TYR A 487 -12.79 22.57 6.89
C TYR A 487 -12.44 23.88 7.61
N GLN A 488 -12.43 25.00 6.86
CA GLN A 488 -12.29 26.37 7.38
C GLN A 488 -11.15 26.53 8.40
N PRO A 489 -9.88 26.56 7.94
CA PRO A 489 -8.75 26.71 8.84
C PRO A 489 -8.80 28.05 9.58
N SER A 490 -8.16 28.13 10.74
CA SER A 490 -8.02 29.38 11.49
C SER A 490 -7.23 30.42 10.70
N THR A 491 -7.26 31.68 11.15
CA THR A 491 -6.46 32.77 10.57
C THR A 491 -4.98 32.40 10.45
N THR A 492 -4.42 31.81 11.50
CA THR A 492 -3.01 31.39 11.53
C THR A 492 -2.79 30.19 10.61
N GLY A 493 -3.64 29.16 10.70
CA GLY A 493 -3.48 27.95 9.89
C GLY A 493 -3.63 28.22 8.40
N GLY A 494 -4.53 29.09 7.98
CA GLY A 494 -4.63 29.42 6.57
C GLY A 494 -3.55 30.40 6.07
N LEU A 495 -2.97 31.27 6.90
CA LEU A 495 -1.76 32.03 6.52
C LEU A 495 -0.59 31.08 6.24
N ILE A 496 -0.40 30.09 7.12
CA ILE A 496 0.58 29.02 6.92
C ILE A 496 0.23 28.19 5.68
N GLY A 497 -1.05 27.87 5.48
CA GLY A 497 -1.56 27.16 4.30
C GLY A 497 -1.30 27.91 2.98
N GLY A 498 -1.41 29.24 2.97
CA GLY A 498 -1.03 30.08 1.83
C GLY A 498 0.47 30.00 1.53
N GLY A 499 1.31 30.11 2.56
CA GLY A 499 2.76 29.94 2.42
C GLY A 499 3.14 28.55 1.90
N LEU A 500 2.45 27.52 2.38
CA LEU A 500 2.60 26.15 1.89
C LEU A 500 2.17 26.01 0.43
N ALA A 501 1.06 26.63 0.02
CA ALA A 501 0.62 26.61 -1.37
C ALA A 501 1.65 27.26 -2.31
N ILE A 502 2.35 28.33 -1.88
CA ILE A 502 3.49 28.90 -2.64
C ILE A 502 4.62 27.88 -2.74
N ALA A 503 4.96 27.19 -1.64
CA ALA A 503 6.01 26.18 -1.66
C ALA A 503 5.65 25.03 -2.63
N LEU A 504 4.41 24.53 -2.60
CA LEU A 504 3.94 23.50 -3.53
C LEU A 504 3.93 23.98 -4.98
N ALA A 505 3.52 25.22 -5.23
CA ALA A 505 3.56 25.82 -6.57
C ALA A 505 5.00 25.95 -7.08
N THR A 506 5.91 26.42 -6.22
CA THR A 506 7.33 26.56 -6.53
C THR A 506 7.94 25.20 -6.86
N TYR A 507 7.67 24.19 -6.04
CA TYR A 507 8.07 22.81 -6.30
C TYR A 507 7.63 22.35 -7.69
N ALA A 508 6.35 22.53 -8.02
CA ALA A 508 5.80 22.10 -9.30
C ALA A 508 6.40 22.86 -10.49
N ILE A 509 6.55 24.19 -10.39
CA ILE A 509 7.19 25.00 -11.44
C ILE A 509 8.66 24.59 -11.64
N MET A 510 9.38 24.32 -10.56
CA MET A 510 10.78 23.84 -10.64
C MET A 510 10.87 22.47 -11.33
N GLN A 511 9.89 21.58 -11.12
CA GLN A 511 9.83 20.28 -11.80
C GLN A 511 9.51 20.38 -13.30
N GLY A 512 8.92 21.49 -13.75
CA GLY A 512 8.69 21.76 -15.17
C GLY A 512 9.89 22.32 -15.93
N ARG A 513 11.07 22.47 -15.28
CA ARG A 513 12.28 23.01 -15.92
C ARG A 513 12.98 21.93 -16.75
N SER A 514 13.29 22.24 -18.00
CA SER A 514 13.87 21.30 -18.96
C SER A 514 15.07 21.87 -19.71
N PRO A 515 16.28 21.36 -19.45
CA PRO A 515 17.48 21.76 -20.19
C PRO A 515 17.41 21.42 -21.69
N LEU A 516 16.56 20.46 -22.08
CA LEU A 516 16.41 20.06 -23.49
C LEU A 516 15.65 21.10 -24.32
N THR A 517 14.79 21.91 -23.70
CA THR A 517 13.97 22.90 -24.43
C THR A 517 14.85 23.94 -25.13
N SER A 518 15.97 24.34 -24.53
CA SER A 518 16.92 25.29 -25.13
C SER A 518 17.78 24.69 -26.26
N LEU A 519 17.96 23.36 -26.28
CA LEU A 519 18.78 22.66 -27.29
C LEU A 519 18.03 22.39 -28.60
N VAL A 520 16.71 22.17 -28.55
CA VAL A 520 15.87 21.86 -29.72
C VAL A 520 15.84 23.00 -30.75
N LYS A 521 16.08 24.25 -30.34
CA LYS A 521 16.16 25.42 -31.23
C LYS A 521 17.60 25.80 -31.64
N GLY A 522 18.60 25.30 -30.92
CA GLY A 522 20.00 25.75 -31.01
C GLY A 522 20.87 25.04 -32.06
N GLY A 523 20.45 23.94 -32.67
CA GLY A 523 21.33 23.16 -33.54
C GLY A 523 20.63 22.18 -34.47
N LYS A 524 21.24 22.00 -35.65
CA LYS A 524 20.80 21.24 -36.84
C LYS A 524 20.73 19.71 -36.68
N GLU A 525 20.47 19.18 -35.49
CA GLU A 525 20.31 17.73 -35.30
C GLU A 525 18.88 17.41 -34.85
N GLU A 526 18.15 16.71 -35.72
CA GLU A 526 16.91 16.01 -35.38
C GLU A 526 17.24 14.92 -34.35
N VAL A 527 17.35 15.31 -33.08
CA VAL A 527 17.28 14.35 -31.98
C VAL A 527 15.82 13.93 -31.87
N SER A 528 15.54 12.67 -32.20
CA SER A 528 14.21 12.06 -32.03
C SER A 528 13.90 11.93 -30.54
N ILE A 529 13.37 12.99 -29.94
CA ILE A 529 12.89 13.00 -28.56
C ILE A 529 11.47 12.45 -28.56
N ASP A 530 11.21 11.49 -27.68
CA ASP A 530 9.89 10.90 -27.51
C ASP A 530 8.93 11.97 -26.95
N LYS A 531 7.82 12.23 -27.65
CA LYS A 531 6.88 13.31 -27.30
C LYS A 531 6.33 13.21 -25.87
N GLY A 532 6.34 12.01 -25.29
CA GLY A 532 5.84 11.73 -23.94
C GLY A 532 6.57 12.49 -22.83
N ASP A 533 7.87 12.75 -22.97
CA ASP A 533 8.65 13.43 -21.92
C ASP A 533 8.33 14.94 -21.84
N LEU A 534 8.07 15.58 -22.98
CA LEU A 534 7.71 17.00 -23.07
C LEU A 534 6.30 17.29 -22.52
N ASP A 535 5.38 16.34 -22.66
CA ASP A 535 4.01 16.46 -22.11
C ASP A 535 4.03 16.39 -20.57
N GLY A 536 4.94 15.60 -19.98
CA GLY A 536 5.10 15.49 -18.52
C GLY A 536 5.57 16.79 -17.85
N GLU A 537 6.53 17.48 -18.46
CA GLU A 537 7.07 18.76 -17.95
C GLU A 537 6.02 19.89 -18.01
N ALA A 538 5.21 19.92 -19.07
CA ALA A 538 4.14 20.89 -19.22
C ALA A 538 3.06 20.76 -18.13
N ILE A 539 2.72 19.52 -17.73
CA ILE A 539 1.74 19.23 -16.66
C ILE A 539 2.20 19.85 -15.34
N TRP A 540 3.50 19.80 -15.03
CA TRP A 540 4.05 20.39 -13.79
C TRP A 540 3.88 21.91 -13.75
N ILE A 541 4.08 22.60 -14.88
CA ILE A 541 3.85 24.06 -14.97
C ILE A 541 2.37 24.40 -14.76
N TYR A 542 1.44 23.72 -15.45
CA TYR A 542 0.00 23.94 -15.25
C TYR A 542 -0.43 23.69 -13.81
N THR A 543 0.11 22.63 -13.20
CA THR A 543 -0.19 22.26 -11.81
C THR A 543 0.36 23.31 -10.84
N GLY A 544 1.56 23.83 -11.09
CA GLY A 544 2.15 24.91 -10.30
C GLY A 544 1.36 26.22 -10.40
N ILE A 545 0.91 26.61 -11.59
CA ILE A 545 0.04 27.79 -11.79
C ILE A 545 -1.29 27.60 -11.05
N THR A 546 -1.92 26.43 -11.18
CA THR A 546 -3.18 26.11 -10.49
C THR A 546 -3.02 26.18 -8.97
N THR A 547 -1.92 25.64 -8.44
CA THR A 547 -1.59 25.70 -7.01
C THR A 547 -1.31 27.13 -6.55
N SER A 548 -0.68 27.96 -7.40
CA SER A 548 -0.44 29.40 -7.14
C SER A 548 -1.75 30.19 -7.03
N ILE A 549 -2.73 29.88 -7.87
CA ILE A 549 -4.09 30.46 -7.79
C ILE A 549 -4.75 30.08 -6.45
N GLY A 550 -4.59 28.82 -6.04
CA GLY A 550 -4.98 28.36 -4.70
C GLY A 550 -4.30 29.18 -3.60
N ALA A 551 -2.98 29.38 -3.69
CA ALA A 551 -2.21 30.18 -2.74
C ALA A 551 -2.75 31.62 -2.61
N ILE A 552 -2.99 32.27 -3.75
CA ILE A 552 -3.58 33.62 -3.81
C ILE A 552 -4.93 33.65 -3.11
N THR A 553 -5.77 32.62 -3.33
CA THR A 553 -7.09 32.51 -2.68
C THR A 553 -6.96 32.44 -1.15
N TYR A 554 -6.02 31.65 -0.63
CA TYR A 554 -5.70 31.62 0.79
C TYR A 554 -5.24 32.99 1.29
N PHE A 555 -4.26 33.61 0.64
CA PHE A 555 -3.73 34.91 1.07
C PHE A 555 -4.77 36.02 1.03
N ILE A 556 -5.66 36.05 0.04
CA ILE A 556 -6.75 37.04 -0.05
C ILE A 556 -7.64 36.99 1.19
N PHE A 557 -7.96 35.80 1.68
CA PHE A 557 -8.81 35.63 2.87
C PHE A 557 -8.16 36.20 4.14
N PHE A 558 -6.83 36.18 4.25
CA PHE A 558 -6.10 36.69 5.43
C PHE A 558 -5.59 38.12 5.28
N ALA A 559 -5.14 38.53 4.10
CA ALA A 559 -4.65 39.88 3.82
C ALA A 559 -5.77 40.92 3.94
N PHE A 560 -7.02 40.49 3.72
CA PHE A 560 -8.20 41.34 3.79
C PHE A 560 -9.25 40.71 4.73
N PRO A 561 -9.00 40.71 6.06
CA PRO A 561 -9.91 40.08 7.02
C PRO A 561 -11.27 40.78 7.09
N ASN A 562 -11.42 41.96 6.47
CA ASN A 562 -12.70 42.63 6.32
C ASN A 562 -13.55 41.95 5.23
N PRO A 563 -14.63 41.24 5.60
CA PRO A 563 -15.47 40.52 4.64
C PRO A 563 -16.10 41.46 3.59
N TRP A 564 -16.29 42.74 3.94
CA TRP A 564 -16.83 43.74 3.03
C TRP A 564 -15.90 43.97 1.84
N LEU A 565 -14.59 44.05 2.04
CA LEU A 565 -13.64 44.33 0.97
C LEU A 565 -13.49 43.11 0.04
N ILE A 566 -13.52 41.89 0.59
CA ILE A 566 -13.57 40.66 -0.22
C ILE A 566 -14.85 40.63 -1.06
N ALA A 567 -16.02 40.85 -0.46
CA ALA A 567 -17.30 40.72 -1.13
C ALA A 567 -17.57 41.83 -2.16
N ASN A 568 -17.13 43.06 -1.91
CA ASN A 568 -17.49 44.21 -2.75
C ASN A 568 -16.37 44.68 -3.69
N VAL A 569 -15.10 44.32 -3.42
CA VAL A 569 -13.95 44.76 -4.25
C VAL A 569 -13.25 43.56 -4.88
N ILE A 570 -12.80 42.58 -4.09
CA ILE A 570 -11.96 41.51 -4.65
C ILE A 570 -12.77 40.55 -5.52
N LYS A 571 -13.89 40.01 -5.01
CA LYS A 571 -14.71 39.06 -5.77
C LYS A 571 -15.29 39.66 -7.06
N PRO A 572 -15.88 40.88 -7.07
CA PRO A 572 -16.46 41.44 -8.28
C PRO A 572 -15.44 41.80 -9.36
N TYR A 573 -14.19 42.09 -8.98
CA TYR A 573 -13.11 42.49 -9.88
C TYR A 573 -12.05 41.38 -10.07
N ALA A 574 -12.29 40.15 -9.61
CA ALA A 574 -11.33 39.06 -9.66
C ALA A 574 -10.83 38.77 -11.08
N ALA A 575 -11.70 38.82 -12.09
CA ALA A 575 -11.31 38.61 -13.48
C ALA A 575 -10.44 39.75 -14.06
N ALA A 576 -10.62 40.99 -13.59
CA ALA A 576 -9.74 42.10 -13.98
C ALA A 576 -8.36 41.98 -13.34
N ILE A 577 -8.27 41.53 -12.08
CA ILE A 577 -7.01 41.18 -11.42
C ILE A 577 -6.33 40.02 -12.17
N ALA A 578 -7.13 39.03 -12.59
CA ALA A 578 -6.67 37.90 -13.40
C ALA A 578 -6.06 38.35 -14.75
N CYS A 579 -6.57 39.43 -15.39
CA CYS A 579 -5.92 40.03 -16.56
C CYS A 579 -4.52 40.59 -16.26
N LEU A 580 -4.31 41.21 -15.09
CA LEU A 580 -2.98 41.71 -14.70
C LEU A 580 -2.00 40.56 -14.46
N ILE A 581 -2.44 39.50 -13.77
CA ILE A 581 -1.64 38.29 -13.56
C ILE A 581 -1.33 37.62 -14.90
N SER A 582 -2.33 37.51 -15.78
CA SER A 582 -2.17 36.98 -17.13
C SER A 582 -1.09 37.73 -17.93
N LEU A 583 -1.04 39.06 -17.82
CA LEU A 583 0.03 39.86 -18.42
C LEU A 583 1.41 39.49 -17.83
N MET A 584 1.51 39.33 -16.50
CA MET A 584 2.76 38.90 -15.85
C MET A 584 3.21 37.50 -16.27
N LEU A 585 2.26 36.60 -16.58
CA LEU A 585 2.58 35.27 -17.11
C LEU A 585 2.96 35.30 -18.60
N TYR A 586 2.48 36.28 -19.36
CA TYR A 586 2.72 36.36 -20.81
C TYR A 586 4.00 37.12 -21.17
N LEU A 587 4.43 38.10 -20.38
CA LEU A 587 5.56 38.98 -20.70
C LEU A 587 6.97 38.32 -20.63
N PRO A 588 7.28 37.44 -19.67
CA PRO A 588 8.62 36.86 -19.57
C PRO A 588 8.95 35.91 -20.73
N HIS A 589 10.22 35.92 -21.15
CA HIS A 589 10.76 34.96 -22.12
C HIS A 589 11.13 33.67 -21.37
N TRP A 590 10.13 32.85 -21.04
CA TRP A 590 10.29 31.66 -20.21
C TRP A 590 11.31 30.66 -20.77
N GLU A 591 11.51 30.64 -22.09
CA GLU A 591 12.51 29.79 -22.77
C GLU A 591 13.95 30.10 -22.34
N GLU A 592 14.28 31.38 -22.08
CA GLU A 592 15.60 31.79 -21.59
C GLU A 592 15.90 31.25 -20.19
N TRP A 593 14.86 30.89 -19.44
CA TRP A 593 14.94 30.37 -18.08
C TRP A 593 14.78 28.85 -18.02
N GLU A 594 14.92 28.16 -19.17
CA GLU A 594 14.79 26.71 -19.33
C GLU A 594 13.37 26.17 -19.06
N TRP A 595 12.34 27.01 -19.22
CA TRP A 595 10.94 26.57 -19.18
C TRP A 595 10.30 26.62 -20.56
N ASN A 596 9.43 25.66 -20.87
CA ASN A 596 8.60 25.70 -22.08
C ASN A 596 7.60 26.87 -22.00
N GLU A 597 7.52 27.71 -23.04
CA GLU A 597 6.64 28.89 -23.06
C GLU A 597 5.15 28.53 -23.20
N GLN A 598 4.84 27.41 -23.87
CA GLN A 598 3.47 27.08 -24.25
C GLN A 598 2.50 26.99 -23.05
N PRO A 599 2.85 26.32 -21.93
CA PRO A 599 1.98 26.27 -20.74
C PRO A 599 1.71 27.64 -20.12
N TRP A 600 2.74 28.49 -20.03
CA TRP A 600 2.60 29.85 -19.50
C TRP A 600 1.65 30.70 -20.35
N TYR A 601 1.80 30.65 -21.68
CA TYR A 601 0.94 31.38 -22.60
C TYR A 601 -0.49 30.85 -22.61
N ASN A 602 -0.68 29.53 -22.58
CA ASN A 602 -2.01 28.93 -22.50
C ASN A 602 -2.70 29.29 -21.17
N SER A 603 -1.98 29.26 -20.05
CA SER A 603 -2.51 29.67 -18.75
C SER A 603 -2.81 31.17 -18.71
N ALA A 604 -1.93 32.02 -19.23
CA ALA A 604 -2.19 33.45 -19.37
C ALA A 604 -3.48 33.70 -20.16
N LEU A 605 -3.67 33.01 -21.29
CA LEU A 605 -4.88 33.13 -22.10
C LEU A 605 -6.13 32.65 -21.37
N ALA A 606 -6.09 31.54 -20.64
CA ALA A 606 -7.27 30.94 -20.02
C ALA A 606 -7.68 31.62 -18.69
N LEU A 607 -6.72 32.14 -17.93
CA LEU A 607 -6.91 32.58 -16.55
C LEU A 607 -7.98 33.69 -16.38
N PRO A 608 -8.02 34.77 -17.21
CA PRO A 608 -9.09 35.76 -17.13
C PRO A 608 -10.49 35.15 -17.33
N LEU A 609 -10.66 34.25 -18.30
CA LEU A 609 -11.94 33.57 -18.55
C LEU A 609 -12.35 32.65 -17.41
N ILE A 610 -11.41 31.89 -16.85
CA ILE A 610 -11.68 31.04 -15.68
C ILE A 610 -12.28 31.87 -14.55
N PHE A 611 -11.68 33.03 -14.26
CA PHE A 611 -12.19 33.92 -13.22
C PHE A 611 -13.51 34.60 -13.59
N VAL A 612 -13.79 34.88 -14.87
CA VAL A 612 -15.13 35.32 -15.31
C VAL A 612 -16.19 34.29 -14.93
N PHE A 613 -15.95 33.01 -15.22
CA PHE A 613 -16.92 31.94 -14.91
C PHE A 613 -17.01 31.64 -13.41
N ILE A 614 -15.90 31.65 -12.67
CA ILE A 614 -15.91 31.45 -11.21
C ILE A 614 -16.67 32.59 -10.51
N SER A 615 -16.54 33.83 -10.99
CA SER A 615 -17.17 35.02 -10.38
C SER A 615 -18.51 35.40 -11.00
N GLN A 616 -19.11 34.55 -11.85
CA GLN A 616 -20.30 34.89 -12.67
C GLN A 616 -21.48 35.49 -11.91
N SER A 617 -21.69 35.12 -10.64
CA SER A 617 -22.82 35.60 -9.82
C SER A 617 -22.59 36.97 -9.18
N GLN A 618 -21.35 37.46 -9.14
CA GLN A 618 -20.95 38.67 -8.43
C GLN A 618 -20.04 39.60 -9.27
N ILE A 619 -19.80 39.25 -10.54
CA ILE A 619 -18.88 39.99 -11.42
C ILE A 619 -19.40 41.41 -11.71
N ALA A 620 -18.53 42.40 -11.57
CA ALA A 620 -18.88 43.78 -11.92
C ALA A 620 -18.97 43.95 -13.44
N THR A 621 -19.95 44.72 -13.94
CA THR A 621 -20.10 44.99 -15.39
C THR A 621 -18.83 45.59 -16.01
N SER A 622 -18.15 46.50 -15.30
CA SER A 622 -16.89 47.08 -15.74
C SER A 622 -15.78 46.03 -15.91
N CYS A 623 -15.80 44.97 -15.11
CA CYS A 623 -14.87 43.85 -15.17
C CYS A 623 -14.99 43.07 -16.49
N LEU A 624 -16.22 42.77 -16.94
CA LEU A 624 -16.47 42.11 -18.23
C LEU A 624 -15.92 42.93 -19.42
N VAL A 625 -16.06 44.26 -19.36
CA VAL A 625 -15.50 45.16 -20.39
C VAL A 625 -13.98 45.12 -20.39
N ILE A 626 -13.34 45.19 -19.21
CA ILE A 626 -11.87 45.09 -19.06
C ILE A 626 -11.34 43.79 -19.64
N VAL A 627 -11.97 42.65 -19.32
CA VAL A 627 -11.58 41.34 -19.87
C VAL A 627 -11.78 41.29 -21.38
N GLY A 628 -12.85 41.89 -21.92
CA GLY A 628 -13.03 42.02 -23.37
C GLY A 628 -11.96 42.88 -24.04
N ILE A 629 -11.52 43.98 -23.40
CA ILE A 629 -10.39 44.78 -23.90
C ILE A 629 -9.11 43.93 -23.93
N PHE A 630 -8.86 43.14 -22.89
CA PHE A 630 -7.72 42.23 -22.82
C PHE A 630 -7.69 41.25 -24.01
N TYR A 631 -8.79 40.56 -24.32
CA TYR A 631 -8.85 39.63 -25.47
C TYR A 631 -8.76 40.35 -26.82
N THR A 632 -9.21 41.60 -26.91
CA THR A 632 -9.04 42.43 -28.12
C THR A 632 -7.58 42.78 -28.37
N ILE A 633 -6.85 43.17 -27.31
CA ILE A 633 -5.41 43.42 -27.38
C ILE A 633 -4.69 42.12 -27.76
N TYR A 634 -5.06 41.01 -27.13
CA TYR A 634 -4.47 39.69 -27.42
C TYR A 634 -4.68 39.27 -28.89
N ALA A 635 -5.91 39.42 -29.41
CA ALA A 635 -6.24 39.14 -30.80
C ALA A 635 -5.36 39.95 -31.78
N LYS A 636 -5.10 41.22 -31.44
CA LYS A 636 -4.24 42.10 -32.24
C LYS A 636 -2.77 41.72 -32.16
N VAL A 637 -2.26 41.39 -30.97
CA VAL A 637 -0.85 41.02 -30.76
C VAL A 637 -0.50 39.69 -31.42
N LYS A 638 -1.41 38.71 -31.39
CA LYS A 638 -1.19 37.38 -32.01
C LYS A 638 -1.68 37.29 -33.47
N GLU A 639 -2.23 38.36 -34.04
CA GLU A 639 -2.87 38.37 -35.37
C GLU A 639 -3.95 37.30 -35.55
N GLN A 640 -4.58 36.88 -34.45
CA GLN A 640 -5.61 35.83 -34.43
C GLN A 640 -6.98 36.45 -34.15
N ILE A 641 -7.68 36.78 -35.24
CA ILE A 641 -8.95 37.52 -35.16
C ILE A 641 -10.06 36.78 -34.42
N ARG A 642 -10.00 35.44 -34.37
CA ARG A 642 -11.03 34.61 -33.70
C ARG A 642 -11.14 34.85 -32.19
N PHE A 643 -10.11 35.42 -31.54
CA PHE A 643 -10.20 35.78 -30.13
C PHE A 643 -11.14 36.96 -29.88
N THR A 644 -11.47 37.78 -30.89
CA THR A 644 -12.47 38.84 -30.73
C THR A 644 -13.88 38.30 -30.51
N TYR A 645 -14.14 37.02 -30.79
CA TYR A 645 -15.42 36.37 -30.44
C TYR A 645 -15.61 36.28 -28.93
N ILE A 646 -14.52 36.12 -28.19
CA ILE A 646 -14.53 36.14 -26.73
C ILE A 646 -14.86 37.55 -26.24
N THR A 647 -14.24 38.58 -26.83
CA THR A 647 -14.59 39.98 -26.56
C THR A 647 -16.07 40.25 -26.78
N LEU A 648 -16.58 39.84 -27.94
CA LEU A 648 -17.97 40.06 -28.33
C LEU A 648 -18.92 39.40 -27.34
N PHE A 649 -18.67 38.14 -26.98
CA PHE A 649 -19.45 37.42 -25.97
C PHE A 649 -19.44 38.13 -24.60
N LEU A 650 -18.27 38.58 -24.14
CA LEU A 650 -18.15 39.26 -22.85
C LEU A 650 -18.82 40.63 -22.83
N TRP A 651 -18.78 41.37 -23.95
CA TRP A 651 -19.45 42.66 -24.08
C TRP A 651 -20.96 42.50 -24.21
N ASP A 652 -21.44 41.48 -24.93
CA ASP A 652 -22.87 41.12 -24.96
C ASP A 652 -23.37 40.81 -23.55
N TRP A 653 -22.61 40.02 -22.79
CA TRP A 653 -22.91 39.76 -21.38
C TRP A 653 -22.88 41.04 -20.53
N ALA A 654 -21.89 41.92 -20.72
CA ALA A 654 -21.84 43.20 -20.01
C ALA A 654 -23.07 44.08 -20.30
N ILE A 655 -23.52 44.12 -21.56
CA ILE A 655 -24.73 44.84 -21.96
C ILE A 655 -25.95 44.22 -21.26
N PHE A 656 -26.13 42.91 -21.30
CA PHE A 656 -27.24 42.26 -20.61
C PHE A 656 -27.22 42.51 -19.09
N ALA A 657 -26.07 42.39 -18.46
CA ALA A 657 -25.90 42.63 -17.03
C ALA A 657 -26.20 44.09 -16.64
N TYR A 658 -25.77 45.05 -17.46
CA TYR A 658 -26.05 46.47 -17.27
C TYR A 658 -27.53 46.81 -17.43
N LEU A 659 -28.20 46.20 -18.42
CA LEU A 659 -29.59 46.48 -18.71
C LEU A 659 -30.54 45.96 -17.63
N GLN A 660 -30.18 44.90 -16.89
CA GLN A 660 -31.06 44.28 -15.89
C GLN A 660 -31.61 45.26 -14.83
N PRO A 661 -30.78 46.02 -14.10
CA PRO A 661 -31.24 46.92 -13.05
C PRO A 661 -31.81 48.26 -13.54
N VAL A 662 -31.66 48.63 -14.81
CA VAL A 662 -32.05 49.97 -15.31
C VAL A 662 -33.53 49.99 -15.69
N GLU A 663 -34.36 50.62 -14.85
CA GLU A 663 -35.81 50.75 -15.05
C GLU A 663 -36.17 51.65 -16.25
N LEU A 664 -35.39 52.69 -16.52
CA LEU A 664 -35.61 53.67 -17.61
C LEU A 664 -35.63 53.00 -19.00
N LEU A 665 -34.92 51.88 -19.16
CA LEU A 665 -34.79 51.17 -20.43
C LEU A 665 -35.74 49.96 -20.54
N THR A 666 -36.64 49.74 -19.59
CA THR A 666 -37.58 48.59 -19.58
C THR A 666 -38.34 48.43 -20.90
N SER A 667 -38.86 49.52 -21.45
CA SER A 667 -39.60 49.51 -22.73
C SER A 667 -38.73 49.20 -23.96
N LEU A 668 -37.42 49.50 -23.91
CA LEU A 668 -36.48 49.30 -25.02
C LEU A 668 -35.59 48.07 -24.84
N ARG A 669 -35.59 47.47 -23.66
CA ARG A 669 -34.73 46.34 -23.28
C ARG A 669 -34.84 45.18 -24.26
N PHE A 670 -36.06 44.84 -24.66
CA PHE A 670 -36.31 43.77 -25.61
C PHE A 670 -35.66 44.05 -26.97
N LEU A 671 -35.79 45.28 -27.48
CA LEU A 671 -35.17 45.69 -28.74
C LEU A 671 -33.64 45.68 -28.64
N ILE A 672 -33.08 46.20 -27.56
CA ILE A 672 -31.63 46.20 -27.34
C ILE A 672 -31.09 44.76 -27.33
N ASN A 673 -31.80 43.82 -26.68
CA ASN A 673 -31.37 42.43 -26.64
C ASN A 673 -31.31 41.78 -28.03
N ILE A 674 -32.29 42.06 -28.90
CA ILE A 674 -32.29 41.57 -30.28
C ILE A 674 -31.17 42.20 -31.09
N CYS A 675 -30.96 43.50 -30.92
CA CYS A 675 -29.86 44.20 -31.56
C CYS A 675 -28.51 43.63 -31.15
N VAL A 676 -28.30 43.27 -29.87
CA VAL A 676 -27.08 42.60 -29.39
C VAL A 676 -26.83 41.31 -30.18
N PHE A 677 -27.79 40.36 -30.20
CA PHE A 677 -27.62 39.11 -30.96
C PHE A 677 -27.43 39.35 -32.47
N GLY A 678 -28.19 40.27 -33.05
CA GLY A 678 -28.13 40.56 -34.47
C GLY A 678 -26.83 41.23 -34.89
N PHE A 679 -26.35 42.24 -34.14
CA PHE A 679 -25.06 42.89 -34.41
C PHE A 679 -23.90 41.93 -34.18
N SER A 680 -23.97 41.04 -33.19
CA SER A 680 -22.99 39.97 -33.00
C SER A 680 -22.93 39.01 -34.20
N GLY A 681 -24.08 38.63 -34.75
CA GLY A 681 -24.16 37.85 -35.99
C GLY A 681 -23.60 38.59 -37.22
N LEU A 682 -23.86 39.90 -37.32
CA LEU A 682 -23.30 40.75 -38.39
C LEU A 682 -21.79 40.93 -38.27
N TYR A 683 -21.27 41.08 -37.04
CA TYR A 683 -19.84 41.15 -36.76
C TYR A 683 -19.15 39.85 -37.20
N PHE A 684 -19.70 38.69 -36.81
CA PHE A 684 -19.19 37.39 -37.24
C PHE A 684 -19.15 37.26 -38.78
N ALA A 685 -20.21 37.68 -39.47
CA ALA A 685 -20.28 37.65 -40.93
C ALA A 685 -19.29 38.61 -41.61
N HIS A 686 -18.77 39.61 -40.90
CA HIS A 686 -17.79 40.57 -41.42
C HIS A 686 -16.35 40.12 -41.14
N VAL A 687 -16.11 39.54 -39.96
CA VAL A 687 -14.77 39.32 -39.41
C VAL A 687 -14.24 37.89 -39.61
N GLU A 688 -15.10 36.88 -39.75
CA GLU A 688 -14.67 35.48 -39.88
C GLU A 688 -13.86 35.23 -41.17
N PRO A 689 -12.56 34.83 -41.07
CA PRO A 689 -11.69 34.66 -42.23
C PRO A 689 -12.23 33.67 -43.27
N ASN A 690 -12.86 32.59 -42.81
CA ASN A 690 -13.43 31.58 -43.71
C ASN A 690 -14.57 32.15 -44.57
N LEU A 691 -15.36 33.09 -44.04
CA LEU A 691 -16.47 33.72 -44.74
C LEU A 691 -16.03 34.81 -45.71
N GLN A 692 -14.78 35.30 -45.63
CA GLN A 692 -14.24 36.32 -46.54
C GLN A 692 -13.85 35.76 -47.91
N THR A 693 -13.74 34.44 -48.05
CA THR A 693 -13.43 33.77 -49.32
C THR A 693 -14.55 33.95 -50.35
N LEU A 694 -14.19 34.06 -51.63
CA LEU A 694 -15.15 34.22 -52.75
C LEU A 694 -16.13 33.04 -52.84
N TYR A 695 -15.68 31.83 -52.53
CA TYR A 695 -16.50 30.61 -52.57
C TYR A 695 -17.63 30.58 -51.52
N ARG A 696 -17.51 31.36 -50.43
CA ARG A 696 -18.50 31.40 -49.34
C ARG A 696 -19.35 32.67 -49.34
N ARG A 697 -19.42 33.39 -50.46
CA ARG A 697 -20.23 34.62 -50.59
C ARG A 697 -21.71 34.37 -50.26
N ASP A 698 -22.29 33.28 -50.73
CA ASP A 698 -23.70 32.95 -50.47
C ASP A 698 -23.98 32.70 -48.99
N LEU A 699 -23.07 32.02 -48.30
CA LEU A 699 -23.17 31.80 -46.85
C LEU A 699 -23.05 33.12 -46.07
N ARG A 700 -22.10 33.98 -46.44
CA ARG A 700 -21.93 35.31 -45.84
C ARG A 700 -23.17 36.19 -46.05
N HIS A 701 -23.72 36.21 -47.26
CA HIS A 701 -24.95 36.91 -47.58
C HIS A 701 -26.14 36.36 -46.78
N THR A 702 -26.27 35.04 -46.68
CA THR A 702 -27.33 34.38 -45.91
C THR A 702 -27.27 34.75 -44.43
N ILE A 703 -26.09 34.73 -43.81
CA ILE A 703 -25.93 35.12 -42.39
C ILE A 703 -26.27 36.59 -42.19
N ARG A 704 -25.79 37.50 -43.07
CA ARG A 704 -26.13 38.93 -43.03
C ARG A 704 -27.64 39.15 -43.15
N SER A 705 -28.27 38.46 -44.10
CA SER A 705 -29.71 38.52 -44.37
C SER A 705 -30.54 37.95 -43.21
N LEU A 706 -30.07 36.88 -42.57
CA LEU A 706 -30.73 36.26 -41.42
C LEU A 706 -30.61 37.16 -40.19
N ALA A 707 -29.45 37.76 -39.93
CA ALA A 707 -29.24 38.64 -38.80
C ALA A 707 -29.98 39.97 -38.96
N SER A 708 -29.89 40.64 -40.12
CA SER A 708 -30.63 41.88 -40.39
C SER A 708 -32.13 41.66 -40.51
N GLY A 709 -32.55 40.60 -41.21
CA GLY A 709 -33.95 40.23 -41.36
C GLY A 709 -34.58 39.75 -40.05
N GLY A 710 -33.86 38.97 -39.25
CA GLY A 710 -34.28 38.53 -37.92
C GLY A 710 -34.46 39.70 -36.96
N MET A 711 -33.51 40.64 -36.92
CA MET A 711 -33.67 41.89 -36.16
C MET A 711 -34.91 42.67 -36.59
N GLY A 712 -35.07 42.88 -37.90
CA GLY A 712 -36.20 43.60 -38.47
C GLY A 712 -37.55 42.95 -38.19
N LEU A 713 -37.67 41.64 -38.39
CA LEU A 713 -38.89 40.88 -38.18
C LEU A 713 -39.32 40.87 -36.71
N VAL A 714 -38.40 40.57 -35.78
CA VAL A 714 -38.76 40.49 -34.36
C VAL A 714 -39.09 41.88 -33.80
N ALA A 715 -38.35 42.92 -34.21
CA ALA A 715 -38.66 44.31 -33.86
C ALA A 715 -40.02 44.76 -34.42
N PHE A 716 -40.34 44.38 -35.67
CA PHE A 716 -41.65 44.61 -36.27
C PHE A 716 -42.78 43.93 -35.49
N LEU A 717 -42.64 42.64 -35.13
CA LEU A 717 -43.66 41.92 -34.36
C LEU A 717 -43.89 42.51 -32.96
N HIS A 718 -42.87 43.10 -32.34
CA HIS A 718 -43.03 43.79 -31.04
C HIS A 718 -43.42 45.26 -31.17
N SER A 719 -43.38 45.84 -32.37
CA SER A 719 -43.83 47.22 -32.61
C SER A 719 -45.33 47.40 -32.31
N PHE A 720 -46.11 46.33 -32.41
CA PHE A 720 -47.56 46.33 -32.13
C PHE A 720 -47.88 46.54 -30.65
N THR A 721 -46.97 46.17 -29.74
CA THR A 721 -47.24 46.17 -28.30
C THR A 721 -46.78 47.45 -27.61
N ASN A 722 -45.83 48.19 -28.18
CA ASN A 722 -45.29 49.42 -27.59
C ASN A 722 -44.90 50.46 -28.66
N PRO A 723 -45.49 51.68 -28.63
CA PRO A 723 -45.19 52.75 -29.59
C PRO A 723 -43.70 53.15 -29.65
N SER A 724 -42.99 53.09 -28.51
CA SER A 724 -41.56 53.39 -28.44
C SER A 724 -40.72 52.37 -29.21
N ILE A 725 -41.15 51.10 -29.22
CA ILE A 725 -40.52 50.04 -30.04
C ILE A 725 -40.81 50.28 -31.52
N ALA A 726 -42.03 50.72 -31.87
CA ALA A 726 -42.35 51.05 -33.25
C ALA A 726 -41.43 52.17 -33.79
N PHE A 727 -41.30 53.28 -33.06
CA PHE A 727 -40.44 54.40 -33.46
C PHE A 727 -38.96 53.98 -33.61
N THR A 728 -38.45 53.18 -32.67
CA THR A 728 -37.07 52.70 -32.74
C THR A 728 -36.85 51.66 -33.85
N THR A 729 -37.88 50.87 -34.21
CA THR A 729 -37.83 49.98 -35.38
C THR A 729 -37.77 50.76 -36.69
N TRP A 730 -38.46 51.91 -36.80
CA TRP A 730 -38.30 52.83 -37.94
C TRP A 730 -36.86 53.29 -38.08
N ILE A 731 -36.24 53.76 -36.98
CA ILE A 731 -34.83 54.18 -36.97
C ILE A 731 -33.92 53.03 -37.39
N LEU A 732 -34.12 51.82 -36.84
CA LEU A 732 -33.31 50.65 -37.16
C LEU A 732 -33.42 50.26 -38.65
N SER A 733 -34.64 50.24 -39.21
CA SER A 733 -34.87 49.93 -40.62
C SER A 733 -34.22 50.96 -41.55
N PHE A 734 -34.30 52.25 -41.20
CA PHE A 734 -33.65 53.33 -41.94
C PHE A 734 -32.12 53.24 -41.87
N ALA A 735 -31.57 52.89 -40.70
CA ALA A 735 -30.15 52.65 -40.53
C ALA A 735 -29.65 51.50 -41.43
N PHE A 736 -30.39 50.41 -41.57
CA PHE A 736 -30.04 49.33 -42.50
C PHE A 736 -30.11 49.74 -43.97
N ILE A 737 -31.07 50.58 -44.36
CA ILE A 737 -31.15 51.12 -45.72
C ILE A 737 -29.91 51.96 -46.03
N ILE A 738 -29.56 52.89 -45.14
CA ILE A 738 -28.35 53.72 -45.28
C ILE A 738 -27.10 52.85 -45.32
N ALA A 739 -26.97 51.88 -44.40
CA ALA A 739 -25.83 50.97 -44.34
C ALA A 739 -25.72 50.12 -45.62
N GLY A 740 -26.84 49.64 -46.16
CA GLY A 740 -26.88 48.88 -47.42
C GLY A 740 -26.42 49.70 -48.61
N LEU A 741 -26.84 50.97 -48.70
CA LEU A 741 -26.41 51.91 -49.74
C LEU A 741 -24.94 52.31 -49.61
N ALA A 742 -24.50 52.64 -48.39
CA ALA A 742 -23.13 53.10 -48.12
C ALA A 742 -22.09 52.00 -48.29
N LEU A 743 -22.39 50.79 -47.80
CA LEU A 743 -21.48 49.64 -47.84
C LEU A 743 -21.65 48.79 -49.11
N ARG A 744 -22.65 49.09 -49.96
CA ARG A 744 -23.03 48.28 -51.13
C ARG A 744 -23.28 46.81 -50.77
N ILE A 745 -24.11 46.59 -49.73
CA ILE A 745 -24.48 45.26 -49.24
C ILE A 745 -25.99 45.05 -49.43
N ARG A 746 -26.36 44.12 -50.31
CA ARG A 746 -27.77 43.85 -50.68
C ARG A 746 -28.62 43.40 -49.49
N ALA A 747 -28.07 42.53 -48.64
CA ALA A 747 -28.78 41.98 -47.49
C ALA A 747 -29.29 43.06 -46.52
N TYR A 748 -28.55 44.15 -46.30
CA TYR A 748 -28.97 45.25 -45.43
C TYR A 748 -30.02 46.12 -46.11
N LEU A 749 -29.81 46.45 -47.39
CA LEU A 749 -30.76 47.24 -48.16
C LEU A 749 -32.13 46.55 -48.24
N PHE A 750 -32.16 45.28 -48.65
CA PHE A 750 -33.41 44.55 -48.83
C PHE A 750 -34.14 44.30 -47.51
N MET A 751 -33.44 43.83 -46.46
CA MET A 751 -34.10 43.58 -45.17
C MET A 751 -34.53 44.86 -44.46
N GLY A 752 -33.75 45.94 -44.58
CA GLY A 752 -34.14 47.27 -44.09
C GLY A 752 -35.37 47.81 -44.80
N THR A 753 -35.38 47.79 -46.14
CA THR A 753 -36.53 48.22 -46.95
C THR A 753 -37.77 47.37 -46.68
N LEU A 754 -37.63 46.05 -46.56
CA LEU A 754 -38.74 45.15 -46.24
C LEU A 754 -39.36 45.49 -44.88
N THR A 755 -38.53 45.64 -43.84
CA THR A 755 -38.99 46.00 -42.50
C THR A 755 -39.68 47.36 -42.49
N PHE A 756 -39.11 48.34 -43.20
CA PHE A 756 -39.69 49.67 -43.36
C PHE A 756 -41.05 49.63 -44.06
N ILE A 757 -41.19 48.90 -45.17
CA ILE A 757 -42.47 48.74 -45.88
C ILE A 757 -43.51 48.09 -44.97
N LEU A 758 -43.15 47.02 -44.24
CA LEU A 758 -44.05 46.36 -43.31
C LEU A 758 -44.54 47.32 -42.21
N LEU A 759 -43.65 48.17 -41.68
CA LEU A 759 -44.02 49.23 -40.73
C LEU A 759 -44.93 50.28 -41.35
N VAL A 760 -44.64 50.78 -42.57
CA VAL A 760 -45.50 51.74 -43.29
C VAL A 760 -46.91 51.16 -43.46
N LEU A 761 -47.00 49.92 -43.98
CA LEU A 761 -48.28 49.25 -44.22
C LEU A 761 -49.06 49.05 -42.92
N THR A 762 -48.37 48.63 -41.87
CA THR A 762 -48.98 48.42 -40.56
C THR A 762 -49.48 49.72 -39.95
N GLN A 763 -48.67 50.79 -39.98
CA GLN A 763 -49.09 52.09 -39.49
C GLN A 763 -50.22 52.68 -40.33
N ALA A 764 -50.23 52.45 -41.65
CA ALA A 764 -51.36 52.80 -42.49
C ALA A 764 -52.62 52.03 -42.07
N VAL A 765 -52.54 50.72 -41.77
CA VAL A 765 -53.68 49.94 -41.27
C VAL A 765 -54.14 50.44 -39.89
N ILE A 766 -53.23 50.71 -38.96
CA ILE A 766 -53.56 51.30 -37.64
C ILE A 766 -54.24 52.66 -37.83
N LEU A 767 -53.72 53.50 -38.73
CA LEU A 767 -54.30 54.80 -39.05
C LEU A 767 -55.70 54.67 -39.70
N VAL A 768 -55.93 53.68 -40.58
CA VAL A 768 -57.25 53.36 -41.17
C VAL A 768 -58.25 52.93 -40.11
N THR A 769 -57.82 52.05 -39.21
CA THR A 769 -58.68 51.48 -38.18
C THR A 769 -58.98 52.45 -37.04
N GLN A 770 -58.07 53.36 -36.70
CA GLN A 770 -58.27 54.34 -35.62
C GLN A 770 -58.80 55.70 -36.12
N TYR A 771 -58.50 56.11 -37.35
CA TYR A 771 -58.82 57.43 -37.90
C TYR A 771 -59.42 57.33 -39.31
N SER A 772 -60.57 56.65 -39.41
CA SER A 772 -61.23 56.33 -40.69
C SER A 772 -61.47 57.56 -41.59
N PHE A 773 -61.75 58.74 -41.04
CA PHE A 773 -61.99 59.96 -41.83
C PHE A 773 -60.72 60.51 -42.51
N LEU A 774 -59.57 60.52 -41.82
CA LEU A 774 -58.30 61.00 -42.38
C LEU A 774 -57.85 60.14 -43.58
N MET A 775 -58.19 58.85 -43.55
CA MET A 775 -57.81 57.90 -44.59
C MET A 775 -58.64 57.97 -45.86
N TRP A 776 -59.89 58.44 -45.83
CA TRP A 776 -60.61 58.73 -47.07
C TRP A 776 -59.93 59.87 -47.84
N THR A 777 -59.51 60.92 -47.15
CA THR A 777 -58.79 62.05 -47.73
C THR A 777 -57.42 61.61 -48.27
N LEU A 778 -56.64 60.88 -47.47
CA LEU A 778 -55.33 60.36 -47.90
C LEU A 778 -55.45 59.31 -49.01
N GLY A 779 -56.47 58.44 -48.97
CA GLY A 779 -56.72 57.42 -49.98
C GLY A 779 -57.11 58.00 -51.34
N ILE A 780 -57.92 59.06 -51.35
CA ILE A 780 -58.24 59.80 -52.58
C ILE A 780 -56.98 60.49 -53.14
N LEU A 781 -56.19 61.15 -52.29
CA LEU A 781 -54.94 61.78 -52.69
C LEU A 781 -53.91 60.76 -53.21
N ALA A 782 -53.77 59.61 -52.54
CA ALA A 782 -52.90 58.53 -52.96
C ALA A 782 -53.40 57.87 -54.25
N GLY A 783 -54.71 57.68 -54.42
CA GLY A 783 -55.32 57.17 -55.65
C GLY A 783 -55.05 58.09 -56.85
N ILE A 784 -55.23 59.40 -56.69
CA ILE A 784 -54.85 60.41 -57.69
C ILE A 784 -53.35 60.36 -57.96
N GLY A 785 -52.53 60.22 -56.92
CA GLY A 785 -51.09 60.03 -57.03
C GLY A 785 -50.68 58.78 -57.81
N PHE A 786 -51.32 57.64 -57.56
CA PHE A 786 -51.05 56.41 -58.31
C PHE A 786 -51.49 56.48 -59.75
N ILE A 787 -52.61 57.16 -60.05
CA ILE A 787 -53.02 57.43 -61.43
C ILE A 787 -51.98 58.32 -62.11
N LEU A 788 -51.43 59.33 -61.44
CA LEU A 788 -50.35 60.20 -61.95
C LEU A 788 -49.04 59.46 -62.14
N VAL A 789 -48.68 58.56 -61.22
CA VAL A 789 -47.48 57.72 -61.33
C VAL A 789 -47.65 56.71 -62.45
N ALA A 790 -48.82 56.06 -62.57
CA ALA A 790 -49.11 55.13 -63.65
C ALA A 790 -49.10 55.82 -65.02
N ALA A 791 -49.69 57.02 -65.12
CA ALA A 791 -49.64 57.84 -66.32
C ALA A 791 -48.20 58.25 -66.68
N ASN A 792 -47.40 58.66 -65.70
CA ASN A 792 -45.97 58.97 -65.93
C ASN A 792 -45.14 57.72 -66.25
N PHE A 793 -45.48 56.58 -65.67
CA PHE A 793 -44.83 55.31 -65.93
C PHE A 793 -45.10 54.87 -67.36
N GLU A 794 -46.34 54.98 -67.84
CA GLU A 794 -46.70 54.63 -69.21
C GLU A 794 -45.98 55.52 -70.22
N VAL A 795 -45.90 56.84 -69.94
CA VAL A 795 -45.19 57.81 -70.81
C VAL A 795 -43.68 57.61 -70.81
N ARG A 796 -43.09 57.12 -69.71
CA ARG A 796 -41.62 56.98 -69.55
C ARG A 796 -41.19 55.53 -69.37
N ARG A 797 -42.02 54.58 -69.81
CA ARG A 797 -41.87 53.16 -69.54
C ARG A 797 -40.47 52.66 -69.86
N ASP A 798 -39.98 52.96 -71.06
CA ASP A 798 -38.67 52.48 -71.50
C ASP A 798 -37.52 53.11 -70.72
N ARG A 799 -37.63 54.40 -70.35
CA ARG A 799 -36.63 55.09 -69.53
C ARG A 799 -36.58 54.55 -68.11
N ILE A 800 -37.74 54.25 -67.53
CA ILE A 800 -37.86 53.67 -66.19
C ILE A 800 -37.39 52.21 -66.21
N LEU A 801 -37.77 51.42 -67.22
CA LEU A 801 -37.28 50.05 -67.41
C LEU A 801 -35.76 50.02 -67.62
N ALA A 802 -35.20 50.97 -68.35
CA ALA A 802 -33.74 51.10 -68.50
C ALA A 802 -33.07 51.43 -67.16
N LEU A 803 -33.62 52.36 -66.38
CA LEU A 803 -33.10 52.69 -65.05
C LEU A 803 -33.20 51.50 -64.09
N PHE A 804 -34.32 50.77 -64.10
CA PHE A 804 -34.48 49.53 -63.32
C PHE A 804 -33.48 48.46 -63.73
N ARG A 805 -33.23 48.27 -65.03
CA ARG A 805 -32.21 47.33 -65.51
C ARG A 805 -30.82 47.74 -65.07
N THR A 806 -30.47 49.01 -65.16
CA THR A 806 -29.18 49.54 -64.69
C THR A 806 -29.01 49.33 -63.19
N VAL A 807 -30.02 49.66 -62.40
CA VAL A 807 -30.01 49.46 -60.94
C VAL A 807 -29.98 47.96 -60.59
N ALA A 808 -30.68 47.10 -61.34
CA ALA A 808 -30.66 45.65 -61.12
C ALA A 808 -29.25 45.06 -61.40
N ILE A 809 -28.61 45.47 -62.50
CA ILE A 809 -27.24 45.07 -62.85
C ILE A 809 -26.25 45.59 -61.79
N GLU A 810 -26.42 46.84 -61.35
CA GLU A 810 -25.60 47.43 -60.30
C GLU A 810 -25.77 46.69 -58.97
N LEU A 811 -27.00 46.37 -58.57
CA LEU A 811 -27.29 45.57 -57.37
C LEU A 811 -26.72 44.15 -57.48
N GLU A 812 -26.76 43.50 -58.64
CA GLU A 812 -26.13 42.18 -58.84
C GLU A 812 -24.61 42.20 -58.60
N SER A 813 -23.97 43.34 -58.86
CA SER A 813 -22.55 43.55 -58.59
C SER A 813 -22.21 43.78 -57.11
N TRP A 814 -23.20 44.12 -56.29
CA TRP A 814 -23.02 44.40 -54.85
C TRP A 814 -22.85 43.13 -54.02
N GLU A 815 -22.09 43.23 -52.93
CA GLU A 815 -21.94 42.13 -51.96
C GLU A 815 -23.30 41.65 -51.42
#